data_AF-A0A5D0CN94-F1
#
_entry.id   AF-A0A5D0CN94-F1
#
_cell.length_a   1.000
_cell.length_b   1.000
_cell.length_c   1.000
_cell.angle_alpha   90.00
_cell.angle_beta   90.00
_cell.angle_gamma   90.00
#
_symmetry.space_group_name_H-M   'P 1'
#
loop_
_entity.id
_entity.type
_entity.pdbx_description
1 polymer ?
#
loop_
_entity_poly.entity_id
_entity_poly.type
_entity_poly.pdbx_seq_one_letter_code
_entity_poly.pdbx_strand_id
1 'polypeptide(L)'
;MKRARKRRRLNWLLVIAMLVTSLAGALPAAAEEAGQGGAIPAAAASDTLSQTAPVPEQGGTDLAEPAGSSGASISVGAAIAKGNCGEQTVVTGYTVGHATGSLTANFNAPFGNDYNFLLADTPDERDLGKLVNVQVPSGLRGDFGLQGHPELIGRQVTVSGSLNAYNNFPGLKSVNKIELAGGEQPGGEQPGGEQPGGEQPGGEQPGDEQPGGEQPETPALPDGTGKKVLFDHAHAQTAGAADWVIDGAFSDFADGLRAAGFQVDALDRPVPFTFGEAAIIYDTLKNYDVFILPEANIPFKASEQAAIVQYVENGGAVFFISDHYNADRNKNRWDASEVFNGYRRGAYENPAKGMSAEEANSPAMQDVISSDWLADHFGVRFRYNAIGDVNANDIVNPSQSFGITSGVEEVAMHAGSTVAILDPEKAKGVVYVPTGVPAWGNAVDSGVYNGGGRAEGPYAAIGKLGLGKAAFIGDSSPVEDATPKYVREENGQKKKTYDGFKEVDDGIFLVNTVRWLAHDENYTSFAEVPGIELDQPTVLGPEEEPAASVEPKPEPWSAPAAGYKWYDPTTFKPGSYGSSETPQPQPVFGFVHQSRLPANEEFQIRVTADNLLPGLTINDLKVGIYLAGGAQIARFKHADGTWSDYNYSPAFSLTGDALGHAAKELTVQLKPGQAGSANLRLKQGSDNALTKAVTIADVSAEPLPDDKPPVPELASIAEVRQKPDGTKVTVEGVITSEPGVFGGQGFYVQDETAGIYVFQTASGYHAGDRVRISAEKTVYNGEVELENPILIEKKGMAPLPNPIIQSGVDETNQGRLITLENVAIQNLVSASPAGSFEFDAVKADGSSAKVRIDGRTGISQSAFSEAYPTGTRVNVTGIAAIFKGVYQLKPLSLDHVVHFDNAAPVTRAEHNGKAGQNVYNKAQVTVEWVAEDEGGSGLDYTEYRMNEGAWERVAAPLQLKNDGKYVIEYRSVDKAGNVEESKTLYINVDRLGPKVSLNGEKIVMQTADNVPFTVTVEDRASGVKKSTYYLDGKKIADPNRFQPYYLSAGKHTLSVTAADELGHKSFVKFTFEVTMDIDHLDELIDLGMEQKRIKKKEVASLLQAKVAALQKAKTKKEQQIRLNELKLIVLAQSGRGMKSEFALLVYEDLRYIGKQAS
;
A
#
# COMPACT_ATOMS: atom_id res chain seq x y z
N MET A 1 0.65 -29.15 -56.17
CA MET A 1 -0.63 -28.93 -55.45
C MET A 1 -0.37 -28.78 -53.95
N LYS A 2 -1.19 -27.97 -53.26
CA LYS A 2 -1.49 -27.93 -51.80
C LYS A 2 -0.33 -28.02 -50.77
N ARG A 3 0.14 -26.83 -50.40
CA ARG A 3 0.59 -26.28 -49.09
C ARG A 3 0.78 -27.22 -47.88
N ALA A 4 1.82 -26.91 -47.10
CA ALA A 4 2.04 -27.39 -45.74
C ALA A 4 2.00 -26.26 -44.68
N ARG A 5 1.59 -26.65 -43.47
CA ARG A 5 2.09 -26.26 -42.12
C ARG A 5 2.11 -24.80 -41.59
N LYS A 6 1.49 -24.70 -40.39
CA LYS A 6 1.94 -24.07 -39.11
C LYS A 6 1.78 -22.55 -38.85
N ARG A 7 0.83 -22.29 -37.93
CA ARG A 7 0.75 -21.30 -36.83
C ARG A 7 2.02 -20.48 -36.52
N ARG A 8 1.89 -19.14 -36.36
CA ARG A 8 1.74 -18.42 -35.05
C ARG A 8 1.65 -16.89 -35.21
N ARG A 9 0.96 -16.26 -34.23
CA ARG A 9 1.12 -14.88 -33.69
C ARG A 9 0.65 -13.62 -34.49
N LEU A 10 -0.33 -12.96 -33.84
CA LEU A 10 -0.40 -11.53 -33.43
C LEU A 10 -0.81 -10.40 -34.38
N ASN A 11 -1.80 -9.64 -33.88
CA ASN A 11 -2.07 -8.19 -33.97
C ASN A 11 -2.51 -7.45 -35.26
N TRP A 12 -3.71 -6.86 -35.13
CA TRP A 12 -4.02 -5.41 -35.22
C TRP A 12 -4.62 -4.78 -36.51
N LEU A 13 -5.39 -3.70 -36.24
CA LEU A 13 -5.89 -2.61 -37.12
C LEU A 13 -7.04 -2.98 -38.10
N LEU A 14 -8.03 -2.12 -38.42
CA LEU A 14 -8.56 -0.84 -37.87
C LEU A 14 -9.89 -0.48 -38.62
N VAL A 15 -10.62 0.56 -38.19
CA VAL A 15 -11.54 1.45 -38.99
C VAL A 15 -13.08 1.19 -38.97
N ILE A 16 -13.78 2.00 -38.15
CA ILE A 16 -14.90 2.95 -38.42
C ILE A 16 -16.03 2.57 -39.42
N ALA A 17 -17.30 2.60 -38.93
CA ALA A 17 -18.52 3.24 -39.49
C ALA A 17 -19.77 2.79 -38.70
N MET A 18 -20.48 3.64 -37.93
CA MET A 18 -21.53 4.64 -38.30
C MET A 18 -22.98 4.10 -38.46
N LEU A 19 -23.93 4.94 -38.00
CA LEU A 19 -25.41 4.94 -38.16
C LEU A 19 -26.20 3.89 -37.32
N VAL A 20 -27.09 4.23 -36.36
CA VAL A 20 -28.22 5.19 -36.26
C VAL A 20 -29.58 4.59 -36.62
N THR A 21 -30.49 4.58 -35.63
CA THR A 21 -31.95 4.77 -35.71
C THR A 21 -32.41 5.29 -34.32
N SER A 22 -33.05 6.44 -34.07
CA SER A 22 -34.21 7.14 -34.70
C SER A 22 -35.54 6.40 -34.43
N LEU A 23 -36.72 6.95 -34.11
CA LEU A 23 -37.31 8.31 -33.95
C LEU A 23 -38.47 8.22 -32.90
N ALA A 24 -39.23 9.25 -32.49
CA ALA A 24 -39.00 10.68 -32.16
C ALA A 24 -40.38 11.37 -31.89
N GLY A 25 -40.45 12.42 -31.06
CA GLY A 25 -41.60 13.35 -30.99
C GLY A 25 -41.83 14.00 -29.61
N ALA A 26 -42.40 15.20 -29.50
CA ALA A 26 -42.55 16.31 -30.46
C ALA A 26 -42.91 17.62 -29.71
N LEU A 27 -42.48 18.77 -30.26
CA LEU A 27 -42.79 20.16 -29.80
C LEU A 27 -44.26 20.56 -30.15
N PRO A 28 -44.90 21.59 -29.54
CA PRO A 28 -44.57 23.06 -29.64
C PRO A 28 -44.72 23.84 -28.31
N ALA A 29 -44.65 25.18 -28.18
CA ALA A 29 -43.92 26.32 -28.77
C ALA A 29 -44.70 27.65 -28.48
N ALA A 30 -43.97 28.76 -28.26
CA ALA A 30 -44.37 30.18 -28.43
C ALA A 30 -45.33 30.93 -27.44
N ALA A 31 -44.74 31.84 -26.64
CA ALA A 31 -44.83 33.33 -26.69
C ALA A 31 -46.09 34.18 -26.29
N GLU A 32 -45.76 35.44 -25.94
CA GLU A 32 -46.54 36.72 -25.85
C GLU A 32 -47.07 37.29 -24.49
N GLU A 33 -46.29 38.23 -23.94
CA GLU A 33 -46.55 39.67 -23.60
C GLU A 33 -47.75 40.23 -22.76
N ALA A 34 -47.46 41.42 -22.21
CA ALA A 34 -48.30 42.46 -21.55
C ALA A 34 -48.75 42.22 -20.08
N GLY A 35 -48.81 43.23 -19.19
CA GLY A 35 -48.39 44.64 -19.26
C GLY A 35 -49.29 45.60 -18.43
N GLN A 36 -48.70 46.59 -17.73
CA GLN A 36 -49.37 47.64 -16.89
C GLN A 36 -50.01 47.12 -15.57
N GLY A 37 -50.15 47.88 -14.46
CA GLY A 37 -49.71 49.21 -13.98
C GLY A 37 -50.18 49.33 -12.50
N GLY A 38 -49.46 49.89 -11.51
CA GLY A 38 -49.13 51.31 -11.35
C GLY A 38 -50.10 52.04 -10.38
N ALA A 39 -49.83 52.06 -9.05
CA ALA A 39 -50.44 53.01 -8.09
C ALA A 39 -49.73 53.08 -6.71
N ILE A 40 -49.47 54.31 -6.24
CA ILE A 40 -49.11 54.81 -4.89
C ILE A 40 -50.18 55.92 -4.60
N PRO A 41 -50.65 56.33 -3.38
CA PRO A 41 -50.09 56.36 -2.00
C PRO A 41 -51.02 55.65 -0.96
N ALA A 42 -51.09 55.90 0.36
CA ALA A 42 -50.52 56.86 1.34
C ALA A 42 -50.41 56.16 2.73
N ALA A 43 -49.61 56.55 3.74
CA ALA A 43 -49.12 57.83 4.31
C ALA A 43 -50.04 58.49 5.39
N ALA A 44 -49.67 58.33 6.68
CA ALA A 44 -49.82 59.25 7.83
C ALA A 44 -49.35 58.51 9.11
N ALA A 45 -48.23 58.89 9.75
CA ALA A 45 -48.11 59.87 10.86
C ALA A 45 -48.61 59.30 12.22
N SER A 46 -48.02 59.56 13.39
CA SER A 46 -47.02 60.56 13.85
C SER A 46 -46.20 59.95 15.04
N ASP A 47 -45.29 60.60 15.78
CA ASP A 47 -44.74 61.97 15.77
C ASP A 47 -43.29 61.99 16.31
N THR A 48 -42.66 63.17 16.34
CA THR A 48 -41.20 63.36 16.48
C THR A 48 -40.78 64.14 17.75
N LEU A 49 -39.45 64.34 17.90
CA LEU A 49 -38.73 65.32 18.75
C LEU A 49 -38.43 64.90 20.22
N SER A 50 -37.28 65.23 20.83
CA SER A 50 -36.05 65.88 20.33
C SER A 50 -34.84 65.69 21.25
N GLN A 51 -33.64 65.66 20.63
CA GLN A 51 -32.29 66.06 21.09
C GLN A 51 -32.02 66.41 22.57
N THR A 52 -30.91 65.88 23.10
CA THR A 52 -29.72 66.68 23.51
C THR A 52 -28.42 65.86 23.34
N ALA A 53 -27.35 66.50 22.85
CA ALA A 53 -25.95 66.03 22.89
C ALA A 53 -25.14 67.00 23.81
N PRO A 54 -23.77 67.03 23.94
CA PRO A 54 -22.71 66.19 23.31
C PRO A 54 -21.44 65.85 24.18
N VAL A 55 -20.50 65.01 23.65
CA VAL A 55 -18.99 65.12 23.76
C VAL A 55 -18.32 64.89 25.16
N PRO A 56 -16.99 64.57 25.34
CA PRO A 56 -15.82 64.49 24.44
C PRO A 56 -14.96 63.18 24.43
N GLU A 57 -13.83 63.28 23.70
CA GLU A 57 -12.74 62.34 23.36
C GLU A 57 -11.69 61.95 24.44
N GLN A 58 -10.97 60.85 24.14
CA GLN A 58 -9.52 60.55 24.28
C GLN A 58 -8.80 60.45 25.65
N GLY A 59 -7.84 59.49 25.68
CA GLY A 59 -6.96 59.11 26.80
C GLY A 59 -7.46 57.81 27.49
N GLY A 60 -6.64 56.80 27.81
CA GLY A 60 -5.18 56.66 27.76
C GLY A 60 -4.72 55.75 28.90
N THR A 61 -3.84 54.78 28.60
CA THR A 61 -3.04 53.94 29.53
C THR A 61 -3.71 52.98 30.53
N ASP A 62 -3.02 51.84 30.64
CA ASP A 62 -2.81 50.95 31.79
C ASP A 62 -3.79 49.85 32.22
N LEU A 63 -3.13 48.74 32.57
CA LEU A 63 -3.65 47.50 33.13
C LEU A 63 -3.94 47.69 34.62
N ALA A 64 -5.13 47.32 35.07
CA ALA A 64 -5.40 47.05 36.47
C ALA A 64 -6.48 45.97 36.62
N GLU A 65 -6.23 44.97 37.46
CA GLU A 65 -7.23 43.99 37.89
C GLU A 65 -8.37 44.63 38.68
N PRO A 66 -9.52 43.96 38.75
CA PRO A 66 -10.34 43.99 39.95
C PRO A 66 -10.52 42.60 40.58
N ALA A 67 -9.93 42.44 41.75
CA ALA A 67 -10.40 41.72 42.94
C ALA A 67 -11.39 40.53 42.75
N GLY A 68 -10.95 39.35 43.17
CA GLY A 68 -11.79 38.15 43.21
C GLY A 68 -12.92 38.17 44.25
N SER A 69 -13.94 37.32 44.03
CA SER A 69 -14.90 36.91 45.05
C SER A 69 -14.60 35.48 45.50
N SER A 70 -14.57 35.26 46.81
CA SER A 70 -14.36 33.93 47.39
C SER A 70 -15.64 33.09 47.24
N GLY A 71 -15.67 32.20 46.24
CA GLY A 71 -16.57 31.06 46.25
C GLY A 71 -16.20 30.13 47.41
N ALA A 72 -17.16 29.78 48.27
CA ALA A 72 -16.92 28.82 49.34
C ALA A 72 -16.57 27.45 48.75
N SER A 73 -15.50 26.82 49.22
CA SER A 73 -15.08 25.51 48.73
C SER A 73 -16.08 24.41 49.09
N ILE A 74 -16.25 23.45 48.18
CA ILE A 74 -17.10 22.27 48.37
C ILE A 74 -16.23 21.05 48.73
N SER A 75 -16.84 20.05 49.38
CA SER A 75 -16.18 18.77 49.67
C SER A 75 -16.07 17.89 48.41
N VAL A 76 -15.26 16.83 48.47
CA VAL A 76 -15.12 15.87 47.38
C VAL A 76 -16.44 15.16 47.11
N GLY A 77 -17.15 14.68 48.15
CA GLY A 77 -18.48 14.10 47.99
C GLY A 77 -19.52 15.06 47.39
N ALA A 78 -19.42 16.36 47.67
CA ALA A 78 -20.27 17.38 47.05
C ALA A 78 -19.92 17.64 45.58
N ALA A 79 -18.63 17.58 45.21
CA ALA A 79 -18.19 17.64 43.82
C ALA A 79 -18.68 16.42 43.01
N ILE A 80 -18.59 15.21 43.59
CA ILE A 80 -19.12 13.98 42.99
C ILE A 80 -20.64 14.05 42.81
N ALA A 81 -21.37 14.58 43.79
CA ALA A 81 -22.82 14.74 43.72
C ALA A 81 -23.29 15.75 42.66
N LYS A 82 -22.46 16.75 42.31
CA LYS A 82 -22.69 17.64 41.16
C LYS A 82 -22.42 16.97 39.81
N GLY A 83 -21.59 15.94 39.78
CA GLY A 83 -21.17 15.23 38.58
C GLY A 83 -20.25 16.08 37.68
N ASN A 84 -19.92 15.53 36.51
CA ASN A 84 -19.05 16.16 35.52
C ASN A 84 -19.80 17.22 34.69
N CYS A 85 -20.35 18.24 35.37
CA CYS A 85 -21.27 19.23 34.81
C CYS A 85 -20.59 20.44 34.13
N GLY A 86 -19.26 20.48 34.09
CA GLY A 86 -18.46 21.59 33.54
C GLY A 86 -18.35 22.82 34.44
N GLU A 87 -19.05 22.86 35.58
CA GLU A 87 -19.05 24.01 36.50
C GLU A 87 -17.62 24.29 37.03
N GLN A 88 -17.21 25.56 36.97
CA GLN A 88 -16.00 26.06 37.63
C GLN A 88 -16.24 26.16 39.13
N THR A 89 -15.45 25.44 39.92
CA THR A 89 -15.63 25.35 41.37
C THR A 89 -14.31 25.18 42.11
N VAL A 90 -14.37 25.27 43.43
CA VAL A 90 -13.23 25.08 44.34
C VAL A 90 -13.53 23.87 45.21
N VAL A 91 -12.71 22.83 45.14
CA VAL A 91 -12.88 21.59 45.90
C VAL A 91 -11.75 21.43 46.90
N THR A 92 -12.09 21.12 48.15
CA THR A 92 -11.11 20.85 49.22
C THR A 92 -11.20 19.37 49.60
N GLY A 93 -10.05 18.71 49.68
CA GLY A 93 -9.95 17.29 50.06
C GLY A 93 -8.51 16.89 50.39
N TYR A 94 -8.32 15.64 50.79
CA TYR A 94 -7.01 15.04 51.02
C TYR A 94 -6.50 14.35 49.76
N THR A 95 -5.24 14.56 49.43
CA THR A 95 -4.54 13.81 48.38
C THR A 95 -4.30 12.39 48.88
N VAL A 96 -4.93 11.38 48.27
CA VAL A 96 -4.88 9.98 48.75
C VAL A 96 -4.09 9.02 47.86
N GLY A 97 -3.88 9.36 46.59
CA GLY A 97 -3.18 8.50 45.63
C GLY A 97 -3.07 9.10 44.23
N HIS A 98 -2.61 8.29 43.29
CA HIS A 98 -2.40 8.59 41.88
C HIS A 98 -3.29 7.69 41.02
N ALA A 99 -4.01 8.26 40.03
CA ALA A 99 -4.76 7.48 39.06
C ALA A 99 -3.80 6.89 38.01
N THR A 100 -3.70 5.56 37.96
CA THR A 100 -2.83 4.82 37.04
C THR A 100 -3.49 4.56 35.68
N GLY A 101 -4.80 4.80 35.56
CA GLY A 101 -5.60 4.45 34.39
C GLY A 101 -7.09 4.69 34.64
N SER A 102 -7.93 4.19 33.73
CA SER A 102 -9.40 4.34 33.78
C SER A 102 -9.98 3.66 35.02
N LEU A 103 -10.42 4.43 36.03
CA LEU A 103 -10.90 3.92 37.32
C LEU A 103 -9.90 2.96 37.99
N THR A 104 -8.60 3.21 37.86
CA THR A 104 -7.55 2.51 38.61
C THR A 104 -6.67 3.49 39.37
N ALA A 105 -6.17 3.08 40.54
CA ALA A 105 -5.42 3.94 41.44
C ALA A 105 -4.26 3.19 42.10
N ASN A 106 -3.13 3.87 42.25
CA ASN A 106 -2.06 3.50 43.18
C ASN A 106 -2.09 4.47 44.37
N PHE A 107 -2.04 3.96 45.59
CA PHE A 107 -2.09 4.75 46.83
C PHE A 107 -0.74 4.82 47.57
N ASN A 108 0.31 4.17 47.04
CA ASN A 108 1.64 4.09 47.65
C ASN A 108 2.73 4.49 46.66
N ALA A 109 3.80 5.13 47.13
CA ALA A 109 4.98 5.41 46.32
C ALA A 109 5.73 4.10 45.96
N PRO A 110 6.42 4.02 44.80
CA PRO A 110 6.59 5.07 43.80
C PRO A 110 5.34 5.31 42.93
N PHE A 111 5.13 6.55 42.51
CA PHE A 111 4.03 6.96 41.64
C PHE A 111 4.51 7.14 40.20
N GLY A 112 3.68 6.76 39.22
CA GLY A 112 4.13 6.59 37.83
C GLY A 112 4.34 7.87 37.02
N ASN A 113 3.75 9.00 37.44
CA ASN A 113 3.95 10.32 36.81
C ASN A 113 3.36 11.45 37.67
N ASP A 114 3.78 12.69 37.38
CA ASP A 114 3.28 13.91 38.02
C ASP A 114 1.97 14.47 37.43
N TYR A 115 1.25 13.72 36.60
CA TYR A 115 0.18 14.31 35.78
C TYR A 115 -1.15 14.44 36.50
N ASN A 116 -1.34 13.73 37.61
CA ASN A 116 -2.60 13.69 38.34
C ASN A 116 -2.43 13.33 39.83
N PHE A 117 -3.46 13.61 40.62
CA PHE A 117 -3.67 12.98 41.92
C PHE A 117 -5.16 12.84 42.25
N LEU A 118 -5.47 11.94 43.17
CA LEU A 118 -6.82 11.61 43.64
C LEU A 118 -7.12 12.35 44.95
N LEU A 119 -8.24 13.05 44.98
CA LEU A 119 -8.81 13.70 46.15
C LEU A 119 -9.88 12.85 46.82
N ALA A 120 -9.92 12.87 48.15
CA ALA A 120 -11.00 12.31 48.97
C ALA A 120 -11.38 13.21 50.16
N ASP A 121 -12.56 12.98 50.76
CA ASP A 121 -12.98 13.71 51.97
C ASP A 121 -12.21 13.29 53.24
N THR A 122 -11.50 12.14 53.23
CA THR A 122 -10.63 11.67 54.34
C THR A 122 -9.32 11.08 53.79
N PRO A 123 -8.19 11.19 54.53
CA PRO A 123 -6.87 10.78 54.03
C PRO A 123 -6.72 9.26 53.83
N ASP A 124 -7.53 8.45 54.51
CA ASP A 124 -7.51 6.99 54.45
C ASP A 124 -8.57 6.40 53.49
N GLU A 125 -9.28 7.24 52.72
CA GLU A 125 -10.28 6.76 51.76
C GLU A 125 -9.60 6.11 50.53
N ARG A 126 -10.12 4.95 50.13
CA ARG A 126 -9.59 4.11 49.03
C ARG A 126 -10.71 3.63 48.09
N ASP A 127 -11.97 3.89 48.42
CA ASP A 127 -13.12 3.60 47.56
C ASP A 127 -13.13 4.54 46.35
N LEU A 128 -12.83 3.98 45.18
CA LEU A 128 -12.73 4.69 43.90
C LEU A 128 -14.01 5.47 43.54
N GLY A 129 -15.18 5.04 44.03
CA GLY A 129 -16.46 5.73 43.82
C GLY A 129 -16.61 7.05 44.60
N LYS A 130 -15.67 7.36 45.50
CA LYS A 130 -15.63 8.59 46.32
C LYS A 130 -14.41 9.47 46.02
N LEU A 131 -13.65 9.15 44.99
CA LEU A 131 -12.45 9.91 44.61
C LEU A 131 -12.76 10.90 43.48
N VAL A 132 -12.14 12.08 43.54
CA VAL A 132 -12.08 13.03 42.41
C VAL A 132 -10.67 13.05 41.84
N ASN A 133 -10.52 12.81 40.55
CA ASN A 133 -9.22 12.83 39.87
C ASN A 133 -8.87 14.24 39.37
N VAL A 134 -7.77 14.80 39.87
CA VAL A 134 -7.30 16.15 39.57
C VAL A 134 -6.25 16.09 38.46
N GLN A 135 -6.49 16.78 37.36
CA GLN A 135 -5.49 16.97 36.30
C GLN A 135 -4.48 18.04 36.72
N VAL A 136 -3.22 17.67 36.96
CA VAL A 136 -2.15 18.62 37.33
C VAL A 136 -1.60 19.29 36.06
N PRO A 137 -1.79 20.61 35.87
CA PRO A 137 -1.25 21.35 34.74
C PRO A 137 0.28 21.35 34.78
N SER A 138 0.94 21.39 33.62
CA SER A 138 2.41 21.30 33.50
C SER A 138 3.16 22.26 34.44
N GLY A 139 2.71 23.51 34.55
CA GLY A 139 3.31 24.52 35.41
C GLY A 139 3.13 24.32 36.93
N LEU A 140 2.36 23.32 37.36
CA LEU A 140 2.17 22.96 38.78
C LEU A 140 2.71 21.56 39.13
N ARG A 141 3.25 20.82 38.14
CA ARG A 141 3.75 19.45 38.34
C ARG A 141 4.95 19.37 39.26
N GLY A 142 5.86 20.34 39.16
CA GLY A 142 7.05 20.44 40.01
C GLY A 142 6.80 20.85 41.47
N ASP A 143 5.53 21.11 41.85
CA ASP A 143 5.13 21.41 43.23
C ASP A 143 4.06 20.41 43.75
N PHE A 144 3.23 19.85 42.86
CA PHE A 144 2.04 19.05 43.23
C PHE A 144 1.95 17.68 42.53
N GLY A 145 2.97 17.28 41.78
CA GLY A 145 3.07 15.97 41.16
C GLY A 145 3.51 14.90 42.15
N LEU A 146 2.82 13.75 42.18
CA LEU A 146 3.11 12.69 43.15
C LEU A 146 4.38 11.87 42.86
N GLN A 147 4.91 11.89 41.64
CA GLN A 147 6.17 11.20 41.33
C GLN A 147 7.36 11.97 41.91
N GLY A 148 7.35 13.30 41.80
CA GLY A 148 8.31 14.19 42.46
C GLY A 148 8.06 14.37 43.96
N HIS A 149 6.78 14.37 44.38
CA HIS A 149 6.36 14.73 45.76
C HIS A 149 5.45 13.67 46.41
N PRO A 150 5.95 12.45 46.69
CA PRO A 150 5.17 11.41 47.38
C PRO A 150 4.73 11.81 48.80
N GLU A 151 5.38 12.80 49.43
CA GLU A 151 5.04 13.37 50.74
C GLU A 151 3.72 14.18 50.77
N LEU A 152 3.11 14.42 49.60
CA LEU A 152 1.78 15.02 49.50
C LEU A 152 0.65 14.05 49.86
N ILE A 153 0.91 12.74 49.93
CA ILE A 153 -0.08 11.75 50.38
C ILE A 153 -0.50 12.06 51.83
N GLY A 154 -1.81 12.12 52.05
CA GLY A 154 -2.42 12.51 53.33
C GLY A 154 -2.42 14.02 53.60
N ARG A 155 -1.89 14.86 52.71
CA ARG A 155 -2.01 16.33 52.82
C ARG A 155 -3.37 16.80 52.30
N GLN A 156 -3.93 17.81 52.97
CA GLN A 156 -5.16 18.46 52.51
C GLN A 156 -4.81 19.59 51.53
N VAL A 157 -5.44 19.59 50.36
CA VAL A 157 -5.31 20.62 49.34
C VAL A 157 -6.67 21.19 48.95
N THR A 158 -6.66 22.41 48.43
CA THR A 158 -7.80 23.08 47.81
C THR A 158 -7.48 23.33 46.34
N VAL A 159 -8.34 22.85 45.45
CA VAL A 159 -8.12 22.84 43.99
C VAL A 159 -9.23 23.65 43.30
N SER A 160 -8.83 24.60 42.46
CA SER A 160 -9.74 25.42 41.64
C SER A 160 -9.72 24.94 40.19
N GLY A 161 -10.89 24.55 39.65
CA GLY A 161 -11.01 24.03 38.29
C GLY A 161 -12.45 23.65 37.89
N SER A 162 -12.60 23.06 36.71
CA SER A 162 -13.89 22.65 36.15
C SER A 162 -14.22 21.17 36.42
N LEU A 163 -15.46 20.88 36.84
CA LEU A 163 -15.95 19.52 37.07
C LEU A 163 -16.12 18.75 35.75
N ASN A 164 -15.14 17.92 35.39
CA ASN A 164 -15.08 17.19 34.13
C ASN A 164 -14.38 15.84 34.31
N ALA A 165 -14.89 14.79 33.67
CA ALA A 165 -14.36 13.43 33.85
C ALA A 165 -12.87 13.33 33.50
N TYR A 166 -12.08 12.65 34.34
CA TYR A 166 -10.66 12.43 34.10
C TYR A 166 -10.24 11.02 34.54
N ASN A 167 -9.66 10.25 33.62
CA ASN A 167 -9.43 8.80 33.75
C ASN A 167 -10.69 8.04 34.24
N ASN A 168 -11.87 8.41 33.72
CA ASN A 168 -13.19 7.89 34.09
C ASN A 168 -13.64 8.06 35.56
N PHE A 169 -12.84 8.68 36.42
CA PHE A 169 -13.33 9.24 37.69
C PHE A 169 -14.16 10.51 37.44
N PRO A 170 -15.04 10.90 38.38
CA PRO A 170 -15.38 12.30 38.59
C PRO A 170 -14.08 13.12 38.68
N GLY A 171 -13.99 14.25 38.00
CA GLY A 171 -12.67 14.89 37.83
C GLY A 171 -12.69 16.41 37.89
N LEU A 172 -11.49 16.97 38.09
CA LEU A 172 -11.19 18.39 37.99
C LEU A 172 -10.19 18.63 36.87
N LYS A 173 -10.63 19.31 35.82
CA LYS A 173 -9.82 19.69 34.65
C LYS A 173 -9.78 21.21 34.49
N SER A 174 -8.86 21.69 33.66
CA SER A 174 -8.58 23.12 33.53
C SER A 174 -8.27 23.76 34.89
N VAL A 175 -7.54 23.02 35.72
CA VAL A 175 -7.10 23.45 37.05
C VAL A 175 -6.22 24.69 36.89
N ASN A 176 -6.54 25.74 37.65
CA ASN A 176 -5.82 27.01 37.60
C ASN A 176 -5.13 27.36 38.93
N LYS A 177 -5.44 26.64 40.02
CA LYS A 177 -4.83 26.84 41.33
C LYS A 177 -4.91 25.56 42.18
N ILE A 178 -3.84 25.27 42.92
CA ILE A 178 -3.77 24.24 43.96
C ILE A 178 -3.12 24.88 45.19
N GLU A 179 -3.70 24.72 46.38
CA GLU A 179 -3.21 25.30 47.62
C GLU A 179 -3.18 24.25 48.75
N LEU A 180 -2.05 24.11 49.44
CA LEU A 180 -1.94 23.29 50.65
C LEU A 180 -2.61 23.98 51.85
N ALA A 181 -3.31 23.21 52.67
CA ALA A 181 -3.89 23.69 53.92
C ALA A 181 -2.78 24.17 54.88
N GLY A 182 -2.67 25.49 55.04
CA GLY A 182 -1.65 26.14 55.89
C GLY A 182 -0.78 27.17 55.16
N GLY A 183 -0.75 27.17 53.82
CA GLY A 183 -0.02 28.17 53.03
C GLY A 183 1.48 27.94 52.87
N GLU A 184 1.98 26.73 53.17
CA GLU A 184 3.37 26.33 52.88
C GLU A 184 3.50 25.90 51.41
N GLN A 185 4.44 26.49 50.66
CA GLN A 185 4.90 25.96 49.38
C GLN A 185 5.99 24.89 49.60
N PRO A 186 5.96 23.77 48.87
CA PRO A 186 7.13 22.89 48.74
C PRO A 186 8.29 23.69 48.11
N GLY A 187 9.48 23.59 48.70
CA GLY A 187 10.63 24.41 48.29
C GLY A 187 11.44 23.75 47.17
N GLY A 188 11.72 24.51 46.11
CA GLY A 188 12.72 24.13 45.09
C GLY A 188 14.10 24.71 45.41
N GLU A 189 15.15 23.88 45.31
CA GLU A 189 16.55 24.35 45.27
C GLU A 189 17.35 23.65 44.15
N GLN A 190 17.93 24.46 43.28
CA GLN A 190 19.01 24.16 42.34
C GLN A 190 19.62 25.50 41.90
N PRO A 191 20.86 25.58 41.36
CA PRO A 191 22.02 24.70 41.53
C PRO A 191 23.27 25.47 42.01
N GLY A 192 24.36 24.76 42.33
CA GLY A 192 25.68 25.37 42.53
C GLY A 192 26.78 24.32 42.42
N GLY A 193 27.73 24.50 41.50
CA GLY A 193 28.80 23.52 41.23
C GLY A 193 30.19 24.07 41.53
N GLU A 194 31.14 23.16 41.78
CA GLU A 194 32.58 23.38 41.59
C GLU A 194 33.33 22.02 41.59
N GLN A 195 34.17 21.80 40.58
CA GLN A 195 35.38 20.97 40.63
C GLN A 195 36.56 21.94 40.87
N PRO A 196 37.74 21.53 41.40
CA PRO A 196 38.32 20.18 41.33
C PRO A 196 39.11 19.73 42.60
N GLY A 197 39.84 18.62 42.48
CA GLY A 197 40.98 18.28 43.35
C GLY A 197 40.78 17.00 44.15
N GLY A 198 41.74 16.08 44.06
CA GLY A 198 41.76 14.86 44.87
C GLY A 198 42.97 14.83 45.80
N GLU A 199 42.96 13.89 46.74
CA GLU A 199 44.17 13.21 47.24
C GLU A 199 43.75 11.99 48.09
N GLN A 200 44.38 10.84 47.84
CA GLN A 200 44.30 9.63 48.66
C GLN A 200 45.53 9.64 49.58
N PRO A 201 45.39 9.31 50.88
CA PRO A 201 45.69 7.94 51.33
C PRO A 201 44.69 7.47 52.41
N GLY A 202 44.51 6.19 52.75
CA GLY A 202 45.37 5.02 52.59
C GLY A 202 45.26 4.22 53.90
N GLY A 203 45.00 2.92 53.82
CA GLY A 203 44.65 2.10 54.99
C GLY A 203 44.54 0.63 54.63
N GLU A 204 45.69 -0.01 54.42
CA GLU A 204 45.80 -1.42 54.08
C GLU A 204 45.39 -2.32 55.25
N GLN A 205 44.74 -3.45 54.95
CA GLN A 205 45.04 -4.70 55.65
C GLN A 205 45.01 -5.87 54.63
N PRO A 206 46.01 -6.78 54.62
CA PRO A 206 46.25 -7.61 53.44
C PRO A 206 45.80 -9.08 53.58
N GLY A 207 45.63 -9.73 52.43
CA GLY A 207 45.83 -11.17 52.27
C GLY A 207 44.57 -12.02 52.17
N ASP A 208 44.16 -12.33 50.94
CA ASP A 208 44.22 -13.72 50.42
C ASP A 208 44.03 -13.71 48.90
N GLU A 209 45.09 -13.98 48.14
CA GLU A 209 45.02 -14.22 46.70
C GLU A 209 44.85 -15.71 46.41
N GLN A 210 43.73 -16.09 45.78
CA GLN A 210 43.70 -17.24 44.88
C GLN A 210 42.98 -16.84 43.58
N PRO A 211 43.38 -17.43 42.43
CA PRO A 211 43.10 -16.84 41.13
C PRO A 211 41.67 -17.11 40.67
N GLY A 212 40.82 -16.08 40.71
CA GLY A 212 39.61 -16.02 39.90
C GLY A 212 39.98 -15.60 38.48
N GLY A 213 39.56 -16.38 37.48
CA GLY A 213 39.62 -15.92 36.09
C GLY A 213 38.67 -14.74 35.89
N GLU A 214 39.04 -13.81 35.01
CA GLU A 214 38.20 -12.68 34.63
C GLU A 214 36.84 -13.20 34.12
N GLN A 215 35.76 -12.95 34.86
CA GLN A 215 34.42 -13.12 34.30
C GLN A 215 34.23 -12.06 33.21
N PRO A 216 33.65 -12.41 32.04
CA PRO A 216 33.38 -11.41 31.01
C PRO A 216 32.48 -10.30 31.57
N GLU A 217 32.86 -9.04 31.33
CA GLU A 217 32.02 -7.91 31.71
C GLU A 217 30.67 -7.99 30.97
N THR A 218 29.56 -7.80 31.68
CA THR A 218 28.23 -7.82 31.07
C THR A 218 28.09 -6.65 30.10
N PRO A 219 27.84 -6.88 28.80
CA PRO A 219 27.66 -5.80 27.83
C PRO A 219 26.42 -4.96 28.16
N ALA A 220 26.59 -3.64 28.24
CA ALA A 220 25.47 -2.72 28.32
C ALA A 220 24.83 -2.57 26.93
N LEU A 221 23.53 -2.87 26.82
CA LEU A 221 22.79 -2.75 25.57
C LEU A 221 22.42 -1.28 25.31
N PRO A 222 22.75 -0.71 24.13
CA PRO A 222 22.32 0.64 23.75
C PRO A 222 20.80 0.78 23.66
N ASP A 223 20.31 2.02 23.73
CA ASP A 223 18.94 2.33 23.33
C ASP A 223 18.79 2.30 21.79
N GLY A 224 17.53 2.31 21.33
CA GLY A 224 17.16 2.22 19.92
C GLY A 224 17.16 3.56 19.17
N THR A 225 17.71 4.65 19.74
CA THR A 225 17.59 5.98 19.15
C THR A 225 18.21 6.04 17.75
N GLY A 226 17.37 6.32 16.75
CA GLY A 226 17.77 6.39 15.34
C GLY A 226 17.84 5.03 14.63
N LYS A 227 17.51 3.93 15.32
CA LYS A 227 17.38 2.58 14.77
C LYS A 227 15.93 2.30 14.36
N LYS A 228 15.74 1.44 13.35
CA LYS A 228 14.43 1.11 12.78
C LYS A 228 14.12 -0.39 12.84
N VAL A 229 12.89 -0.69 13.23
CA VAL A 229 12.33 -2.04 13.31
C VAL A 229 11.16 -2.16 12.34
N LEU A 230 11.12 -3.24 11.57
CA LEU A 230 10.03 -3.59 10.65
C LEU A 230 9.36 -4.87 11.13
N PHE A 231 8.05 -4.86 11.35
CA PHE A 231 7.26 -6.07 11.63
C PHE A 231 6.64 -6.63 10.35
N ASP A 232 6.70 -7.94 10.13
CA ASP A 232 5.95 -8.59 9.06
C ASP A 232 4.46 -8.72 9.40
N HIS A 233 3.61 -8.16 8.55
CA HIS A 233 2.17 -8.43 8.53
C HIS A 233 1.74 -9.13 7.23
N ALA A 234 2.68 -9.50 6.35
CA ALA A 234 2.38 -9.98 5.00
C ALA A 234 2.14 -11.50 4.91
N HIS A 235 2.29 -12.25 6.00
CA HIS A 235 2.19 -13.71 6.04
C HIS A 235 1.08 -14.20 6.98
N ALA A 236 -0.03 -13.45 6.99
CA ALA A 236 -1.26 -13.75 7.72
C ALA A 236 -1.10 -13.84 9.25
N GLN A 237 -0.36 -12.88 9.83
CA GLN A 237 -0.31 -12.58 11.26
C GLN A 237 -1.67 -12.24 11.90
N THR A 238 -2.72 -12.20 11.09
CA THR A 238 -4.12 -11.95 11.45
C THR A 238 -5.03 -13.16 11.23
N ALA A 239 -4.46 -14.31 10.87
CA ALA A 239 -5.19 -15.54 10.58
C ALA A 239 -5.94 -16.05 11.82
N GLY A 240 -7.16 -16.54 11.64
CA GLY A 240 -7.87 -17.27 12.70
C GLY A 240 -8.00 -16.50 14.02
N ALA A 241 -7.24 -16.93 15.04
CA ALA A 241 -7.21 -16.31 16.37
C ALA A 241 -6.19 -15.16 16.48
N ALA A 242 -5.12 -15.21 15.69
CA ALA A 242 -3.97 -14.30 15.67
C ALA A 242 -4.35 -12.86 15.38
N ASP A 243 -3.68 -11.88 15.97
CA ASP A 243 -3.82 -10.48 15.54
C ASP A 243 -2.57 -9.64 15.79
N TRP A 244 -1.40 -10.21 15.50
CA TRP A 244 -0.08 -9.70 15.86
C TRP A 244 0.37 -8.57 14.95
N VAL A 245 -0.37 -7.46 15.00
CA VAL A 245 -0.02 -6.21 14.34
C VAL A 245 0.37 -5.15 15.35
N ILE A 246 1.28 -4.25 14.96
CA ILE A 246 1.90 -3.20 15.82
C ILE A 246 0.92 -2.13 16.37
N ASP A 247 -0.36 -2.22 16.01
CA ASP A 247 -1.48 -1.41 16.50
C ASP A 247 -2.73 -2.27 16.82
N GLY A 248 -2.51 -3.55 17.09
CA GLY A 248 -3.46 -4.56 17.55
C GLY A 248 -2.81 -5.40 18.65
N ALA A 249 -2.95 -6.72 18.63
CA ALA A 249 -2.51 -7.57 19.74
C ALA A 249 -0.97 -7.64 19.97
N PHE A 250 -0.15 -6.89 19.23
CA PHE A 250 1.30 -6.73 19.43
C PHE A 250 1.67 -5.25 19.75
N SER A 251 0.67 -4.43 20.09
CA SER A 251 0.84 -3.00 20.34
C SER A 251 1.72 -2.70 21.55
N ASP A 252 1.60 -3.46 22.65
CA ASP A 252 2.43 -3.24 23.84
C ASP A 252 3.91 -3.54 23.57
N PHE A 253 4.23 -4.56 22.75
CA PHE A 253 5.62 -4.80 22.31
C PHE A 253 6.13 -3.68 21.41
N ALA A 254 5.32 -3.24 20.43
CA ALA A 254 5.67 -2.12 19.56
C ALA A 254 5.88 -0.81 20.36
N ASP A 255 5.07 -0.55 21.38
CA ASP A 255 5.21 0.59 22.29
C ASP A 255 6.41 0.44 23.23
N GLY A 256 6.73 -0.77 23.70
CA GLY A 256 7.95 -1.07 24.42
C GLY A 256 9.22 -0.75 23.60
N LEU A 257 9.21 -1.06 22.30
CA LEU A 257 10.28 -0.69 21.37
C LEU A 257 10.33 0.82 21.11
N ARG A 258 9.18 1.49 20.90
CA ARG A 258 9.11 2.96 20.77
C ARG A 258 9.64 3.67 22.03
N ALA A 259 9.27 3.17 23.22
CA ALA A 259 9.78 3.65 24.51
C ALA A 259 11.28 3.39 24.69
N ALA A 260 11.81 2.33 24.08
CA ALA A 260 13.25 2.08 23.99
C ALA A 260 13.98 2.90 22.91
N GLY A 261 13.29 3.79 22.17
CA GLY A 261 13.86 4.74 21.21
C GLY A 261 13.75 4.36 19.73
N PHE A 262 13.22 3.18 19.40
CA PHE A 262 13.12 2.68 18.03
C PHE A 262 12.01 3.37 17.23
N GLN A 263 12.26 3.59 15.93
CA GLN A 263 11.17 3.71 14.96
C GLN A 263 10.61 2.30 14.67
N VAL A 264 9.29 2.13 14.74
CA VAL A 264 8.61 0.84 14.51
C VAL A 264 7.59 0.98 13.38
N ASP A 265 7.89 0.35 12.25
CA ASP A 265 7.07 0.32 11.03
C ASP A 265 6.57 -1.13 10.76
N ALA A 266 5.67 -1.28 9.77
CA ALA A 266 5.10 -2.56 9.37
C ALA A 266 5.27 -2.85 7.86
N LEU A 267 5.40 -4.13 7.51
CA LEU A 267 5.42 -4.65 6.15
C LEU A 267 4.02 -5.19 5.80
N ASP A 268 3.18 -4.32 5.26
CA ASP A 268 1.81 -4.66 4.84
C ASP A 268 1.76 -5.07 3.36
N ARG A 269 0.78 -5.91 2.99
CA ARG A 269 0.42 -6.14 1.58
C ARG A 269 -0.56 -5.06 1.09
N PRO A 270 -0.47 -4.60 -0.17
CA PRO A 270 -1.47 -3.69 -0.74
C PRO A 270 -2.86 -4.35 -0.75
N VAL A 271 -3.90 -3.59 -0.37
CA VAL A 271 -5.29 -4.07 -0.36
C VAL A 271 -5.95 -3.83 -1.73
N PRO A 272 -6.68 -4.81 -2.31
CA PRO A 272 -6.90 -6.17 -1.82
C PRO A 272 -5.65 -7.05 -1.93
N PHE A 273 -5.39 -7.90 -0.93
CA PHE A 273 -4.14 -8.66 -0.87
C PHE A 273 -3.94 -9.57 -2.09
N THR A 274 -2.69 -9.64 -2.53
CA THR A 274 -2.22 -10.59 -3.54
C THR A 274 -1.09 -11.44 -2.95
N PHE A 275 -1.31 -12.76 -2.88
CA PHE A 275 -0.31 -13.70 -2.37
C PHE A 275 0.67 -14.22 -3.44
N GLY A 276 0.51 -13.79 -4.70
CA GLY A 276 1.35 -14.24 -5.82
C GLY A 276 2.74 -13.59 -5.86
N GLU A 277 2.86 -12.36 -5.39
CA GLU A 277 4.12 -11.63 -5.33
C GLU A 277 4.81 -11.84 -3.97
N ALA A 278 6.14 -11.85 -3.98
CA ALA A 278 6.95 -11.86 -2.77
C ALA A 278 6.79 -10.52 -2.04
N ALA A 279 6.38 -10.54 -0.78
CA ALA A 279 6.27 -9.34 0.05
C ALA A 279 7.62 -9.00 0.71
N ILE A 280 8.38 -10.02 1.10
CA ILE A 280 9.71 -9.83 1.69
C ILE A 280 10.74 -9.73 0.57
N ILE A 281 11.26 -8.51 0.36
CA ILE A 281 12.30 -8.21 -0.62
C ILE A 281 13.46 -7.44 0.03
N TYR A 282 14.69 -7.76 -0.37
CA TYR A 282 15.91 -7.16 0.18
C TYR A 282 15.92 -5.63 0.09
N ASP A 283 15.39 -5.06 -1.00
CA ASP A 283 15.35 -3.60 -1.19
C ASP A 283 14.46 -2.86 -0.18
N THR A 284 13.49 -3.54 0.44
CA THR A 284 12.73 -3.03 1.58
C THR A 284 13.50 -3.22 2.87
N LEU A 285 13.98 -4.44 3.14
CA LEU A 285 14.63 -4.81 4.40
C LEU A 285 15.89 -3.99 4.70
N LYS A 286 16.73 -3.71 3.69
CA LYS A 286 18.01 -2.97 3.84
C LYS A 286 17.92 -1.55 4.41
N ASN A 287 16.70 -1.01 4.59
CA ASN A 287 16.48 0.32 5.18
C ASN A 287 16.13 0.25 6.68
N TYR A 288 16.13 -0.96 7.26
CA TYR A 288 15.84 -1.26 8.65
C TYR A 288 17.03 -1.98 9.29
N ASP A 289 17.13 -1.87 10.61
CA ASP A 289 18.18 -2.54 11.41
C ASP A 289 17.70 -3.91 11.90
N VAL A 290 16.41 -4.02 12.23
CA VAL A 290 15.79 -5.27 12.71
C VAL A 290 14.50 -5.56 11.94
N PHE A 291 14.34 -6.80 11.49
CA PHE A 291 13.12 -7.32 10.88
C PHE A 291 12.51 -8.38 11.80
N ILE A 292 11.25 -8.21 12.21
CA ILE A 292 10.56 -9.10 13.14
C ILE A 292 9.50 -9.88 12.36
N LEU A 293 9.53 -11.21 12.54
CA LEU A 293 8.68 -12.19 11.89
C LEU A 293 7.80 -12.88 12.95
N PRO A 294 6.58 -12.38 13.21
CA PRO A 294 5.65 -13.05 14.11
C PRO A 294 4.87 -14.15 13.42
N GLU A 295 4.78 -15.30 14.10
CA GLU A 295 4.07 -16.56 13.84
C GLU A 295 3.48 -16.67 12.42
N ALA A 296 4.34 -16.69 11.40
CA ALA A 296 3.90 -16.61 10.00
C ALA A 296 3.02 -17.81 9.62
N ASN A 297 1.81 -17.54 9.15
CA ASN A 297 0.79 -18.53 8.80
C ASN A 297 0.67 -18.76 7.28
N ILE A 298 1.49 -18.10 6.46
CA ILE A 298 1.64 -18.33 5.02
C ILE A 298 3.09 -18.73 4.74
N PRO A 299 3.35 -19.86 4.07
CA PRO A 299 4.72 -20.28 3.77
C PRO A 299 5.48 -19.27 2.92
N PHE A 300 6.72 -18.98 3.31
CA PHE A 300 7.62 -18.15 2.53
C PHE A 300 7.94 -18.78 1.17
N LYS A 301 7.98 -17.94 0.14
CA LYS A 301 8.52 -18.31 -1.17
C LYS A 301 10.04 -18.46 -1.11
N ALA A 302 10.61 -19.23 -2.02
CA ALA A 302 12.07 -19.38 -2.13
C ALA A 302 12.82 -18.03 -2.27
N SER A 303 12.20 -17.04 -2.92
CA SER A 303 12.75 -15.69 -3.06
C SER A 303 12.71 -14.87 -1.77
N GLU A 304 11.74 -15.13 -0.88
CA GLU A 304 11.60 -14.43 0.41
C GLU A 304 12.62 -14.98 1.41
N GLN A 305 12.80 -16.30 1.47
CA GLN A 305 13.89 -16.94 2.23
C GLN A 305 15.27 -16.38 1.79
N ALA A 306 15.52 -16.32 0.47
CA ALA A 306 16.75 -15.76 -0.07
C ALA A 306 16.94 -14.26 0.25
N ALA A 307 15.85 -13.48 0.29
CA ALA A 307 15.91 -12.06 0.67
C ALA A 307 16.25 -11.88 2.16
N ILE A 308 15.74 -12.72 3.05
CA ILE A 308 16.07 -12.72 4.48
C ILE A 308 17.54 -13.10 4.69
N VAL A 309 18.00 -14.19 4.05
CA VAL A 309 19.42 -14.61 4.06
C VAL A 309 20.33 -13.47 3.60
N GLN A 310 20.04 -12.88 2.42
CA GLN A 310 20.84 -11.78 1.88
C GLN A 310 20.83 -10.55 2.81
N TYR A 311 19.69 -10.22 3.44
CA TYR A 311 19.59 -9.10 4.37
C TYR A 311 20.50 -9.29 5.59
N VAL A 312 20.47 -10.48 6.20
CA VAL A 312 21.29 -10.78 7.39
C VAL A 312 22.77 -10.94 7.03
N GLU A 313 23.12 -11.59 5.92
CA GLU A 313 24.52 -11.69 5.46
C GLU A 313 25.19 -10.31 5.27
N ASN A 314 24.41 -9.29 4.90
CA ASN A 314 24.87 -7.91 4.74
C ASN A 314 24.83 -7.07 6.04
N GLY A 315 24.63 -7.70 7.20
CA GLY A 315 24.67 -7.04 8.52
C GLY A 315 23.31 -6.76 9.16
N GLY A 316 22.19 -7.01 8.45
CA GLY A 316 20.85 -6.88 9.03
C GLY A 316 20.58 -7.89 10.14
N ALA A 317 19.57 -7.62 10.97
CA ALA A 317 19.16 -8.53 12.04
C ALA A 317 17.69 -8.96 11.93
N VAL A 318 17.38 -10.19 12.34
CA VAL A 318 16.03 -10.77 12.24
C VAL A 318 15.57 -11.41 13.56
N PHE A 319 14.28 -11.31 13.91
CA PHE A 319 13.70 -11.98 15.07
C PHE A 319 12.52 -12.86 14.64
N PHE A 320 12.65 -14.17 14.81
CA PHE A 320 11.57 -15.14 14.57
C PHE A 320 10.82 -15.42 15.87
N ILE A 321 9.52 -15.19 15.88
CA ILE A 321 8.62 -15.47 17.00
C ILE A 321 7.64 -16.54 16.52
N SER A 322 7.89 -17.81 16.87
CA SER A 322 7.10 -18.97 16.44
C SER A 322 5.96 -19.25 17.42
N ASP A 323 5.17 -20.28 17.13
CA ASP A 323 4.30 -20.94 18.09
C ASP A 323 4.46 -22.48 17.97
N HIS A 324 3.73 -23.24 18.79
CA HIS A 324 3.72 -24.70 18.80
C HIS A 324 3.33 -25.35 17.46
N TYR A 325 3.68 -26.63 17.31
CA TYR A 325 3.06 -27.49 16.28
C TYR A 325 1.59 -27.75 16.65
N ASN A 326 0.67 -27.76 15.68
CA ASN A 326 -0.80 -27.65 15.84
C ASN A 326 -1.32 -26.21 16.12
N ALA A 327 -0.62 -25.18 15.66
CA ALA A 327 -1.01 -23.77 15.75
C ALA A 327 -1.69 -23.17 14.50
N ASP A 328 -1.78 -23.90 13.37
CA ASP A 328 -2.36 -23.48 12.08
C ASP A 328 -3.67 -22.69 12.22
N ARG A 329 -3.58 -21.37 12.03
CA ARG A 329 -4.67 -20.42 12.31
C ARG A 329 -5.60 -20.23 11.12
N ASN A 330 -5.12 -20.40 9.88
CA ASN A 330 -5.92 -20.23 8.65
C ASN A 330 -6.38 -21.56 8.02
N LYS A 331 -6.03 -22.70 8.62
CA LYS A 331 -6.38 -24.06 8.20
C LYS A 331 -5.72 -24.47 6.87
N ASN A 332 -4.53 -23.94 6.58
CA ASN A 332 -3.77 -24.27 5.37
C ASN A 332 -2.83 -25.47 5.53
N ARG A 333 -2.67 -25.99 6.76
CA ARG A 333 -1.75 -27.07 7.17
C ARG A 333 -0.29 -26.64 7.39
N TRP A 334 0.00 -25.35 7.50
CA TRP A 334 1.31 -24.83 7.88
C TRP A 334 1.24 -24.22 9.28
N ASP A 335 1.96 -24.82 10.23
CA ASP A 335 2.26 -24.18 11.50
C ASP A 335 3.43 -23.18 11.33
N ALA A 336 3.54 -22.16 12.19
CA ALA A 336 4.57 -21.12 12.03
C ALA A 336 6.01 -21.66 12.14
N SER A 337 6.22 -22.66 13.00
CA SER A 337 7.48 -23.41 13.10
C SER A 337 7.87 -24.06 11.76
N GLU A 338 6.90 -24.58 11.00
CA GLU A 338 7.10 -25.16 9.67
C GLU A 338 7.40 -24.08 8.62
N VAL A 339 6.70 -22.93 8.66
CA VAL A 339 6.96 -21.79 7.78
C VAL A 339 8.38 -21.27 7.95
N PHE A 340 8.83 -21.11 9.20
CA PHE A 340 10.17 -20.64 9.51
C PHE A 340 11.25 -21.68 9.19
N ASN A 341 11.02 -22.97 9.48
CA ASN A 341 11.93 -24.04 9.07
C ASN A 341 12.03 -24.16 7.53
N GLY A 342 10.97 -23.80 6.81
CA GLY A 342 10.88 -23.85 5.34
C GLY A 342 10.24 -25.13 4.79
N TYR A 343 9.66 -25.98 5.64
CA TYR A 343 9.06 -27.26 5.25
C TYR A 343 8.03 -27.76 6.25
N ARG A 344 7.06 -28.53 5.76
CA ARG A 344 6.03 -29.21 6.56
C ARG A 344 6.43 -30.62 7.00
N ARG A 345 6.07 -30.97 8.24
CA ARG A 345 6.23 -32.30 8.84
C ARG A 345 5.54 -33.36 8.00
N GLY A 346 6.27 -34.41 7.63
CA GLY A 346 5.72 -35.47 6.78
C GLY A 346 5.41 -35.06 5.33
N ALA A 347 5.73 -33.85 4.90
CA ALA A 347 5.45 -33.33 3.56
C ALA A 347 6.69 -32.76 2.83
N TYR A 348 7.91 -33.07 3.31
CA TYR A 348 9.16 -32.56 2.74
C TYR A 348 9.31 -32.75 1.22
N GLU A 349 8.93 -33.91 0.66
CA GLU A 349 8.99 -34.14 -0.80
C GLU A 349 8.02 -33.26 -1.63
N ASN A 350 6.94 -32.77 -1.01
CA ASN A 350 5.90 -31.97 -1.68
C ASN A 350 5.16 -31.11 -0.64
N PRO A 351 5.43 -29.80 -0.55
CA PRO A 351 4.80 -28.91 0.44
C PRO A 351 3.26 -28.84 0.30
N ALA A 352 2.72 -29.12 -0.89
CA ALA A 352 1.28 -29.18 -1.17
C ALA A 352 0.64 -30.55 -0.89
N LYS A 353 1.33 -31.49 -0.23
CA LYS A 353 0.77 -32.79 0.17
C LYS A 353 -0.47 -32.58 1.06
N GLY A 354 -1.57 -33.26 0.72
CA GLY A 354 -2.85 -33.16 1.42
C GLY A 354 -3.75 -31.99 1.00
N MET A 355 -3.27 -31.08 0.15
CA MET A 355 -4.05 -29.96 -0.39
C MET A 355 -4.92 -30.39 -1.58
N SER A 356 -6.03 -29.67 -1.80
CA SER A 356 -6.79 -29.76 -3.05
C SER A 356 -6.02 -29.17 -4.23
N ALA A 357 -6.45 -29.48 -5.45
CA ALA A 357 -5.85 -28.92 -6.66
C ALA A 357 -6.04 -27.39 -6.78
N GLU A 358 -7.00 -26.79 -6.08
CA GLU A 358 -7.17 -25.33 -6.06
C GLU A 358 -6.19 -24.67 -5.08
N GLU A 359 -6.10 -25.17 -3.84
CA GLU A 359 -5.10 -24.75 -2.84
C GLU A 359 -3.67 -24.88 -3.37
N ALA A 360 -3.32 -26.03 -3.95
CA ALA A 360 -1.96 -26.31 -4.45
C ALA A 360 -1.53 -25.46 -5.65
N ASN A 361 -2.48 -24.87 -6.39
CA ASN A 361 -2.20 -23.95 -7.50
C ASN A 361 -2.51 -22.48 -7.14
N SER A 362 -2.84 -22.20 -5.87
CA SER A 362 -3.15 -20.86 -5.40
C SER A 362 -1.93 -19.92 -5.49
N PRO A 363 -2.12 -18.59 -5.57
CA PRO A 363 -1.01 -17.63 -5.59
C PRO A 363 -0.10 -17.75 -4.36
N ALA A 364 -0.64 -18.09 -3.19
CA ALA A 364 0.15 -18.29 -1.98
C ALA A 364 1.16 -19.43 -2.11
N MET A 365 0.77 -20.57 -2.71
CA MET A 365 1.65 -21.72 -2.93
C MET A 365 2.60 -21.59 -4.14
N GLN A 366 2.53 -20.50 -4.92
CA GLN A 366 3.47 -20.27 -6.01
C GLN A 366 4.88 -20.02 -5.47
N ASP A 367 5.88 -20.70 -6.04
CA ASP A 367 7.29 -20.64 -5.67
C ASP A 367 7.62 -21.03 -4.20
N VAL A 368 6.69 -21.74 -3.54
CA VAL A 368 6.93 -22.43 -2.27
C VAL A 368 7.59 -23.79 -2.56
N ILE A 369 8.77 -24.00 -1.96
CA ILE A 369 9.53 -25.25 -2.03
C ILE A 369 9.91 -25.65 -0.60
N SER A 370 10.02 -26.96 -0.34
CA SER A 370 10.62 -27.42 0.90
C SER A 370 12.12 -27.12 0.90
N SER A 371 12.59 -26.42 1.92
CA SER A 371 14.00 -26.18 2.23
C SER A 371 14.21 -26.40 3.72
N ASP A 372 15.45 -26.63 4.16
CA ASP A 372 15.83 -26.67 5.58
C ASP A 372 16.71 -25.45 5.90
N TRP A 373 16.32 -24.31 5.34
CA TRP A 373 17.17 -23.12 5.21
C TRP A 373 17.57 -22.52 6.57
N LEU A 374 16.72 -22.64 7.58
CA LEU A 374 17.02 -22.17 8.93
C LEU A 374 18.19 -22.96 9.55
N ALA A 375 18.25 -24.27 9.29
CA ALA A 375 19.37 -25.13 9.69
C ALA A 375 20.64 -24.79 8.90
N ASP A 376 20.53 -24.75 7.56
CA ASP A 376 21.66 -24.51 6.66
C ASP A 376 22.34 -23.15 6.94
N HIS A 377 21.55 -22.10 7.15
CA HIS A 377 22.05 -20.73 7.31
C HIS A 377 22.35 -20.39 8.76
N PHE A 378 21.41 -20.58 9.69
CA PHE A 378 21.50 -20.11 11.08
C PHE A 378 21.90 -21.19 12.09
N GLY A 379 21.92 -22.46 11.71
CA GLY A 379 22.28 -23.55 12.62
C GLY A 379 21.18 -23.93 13.63
N VAL A 380 19.91 -23.63 13.33
CA VAL A 380 18.76 -23.94 14.20
C VAL A 380 17.56 -24.50 13.43
N ARG A 381 16.66 -25.18 14.15
CA ARG A 381 15.28 -25.48 13.69
C ARG A 381 14.31 -25.23 14.85
N PHE A 382 13.10 -24.75 14.57
CA PHE A 382 11.99 -24.88 15.51
C PHE A 382 11.57 -26.36 15.59
N ARG A 383 11.37 -26.90 16.80
CA ARG A 383 10.95 -28.29 17.00
C ARG A 383 9.43 -28.41 16.90
N TYR A 384 8.94 -29.61 16.64
CA TYR A 384 7.49 -29.90 16.55
C TYR A 384 6.82 -30.15 17.90
N ASN A 385 7.49 -29.84 19.01
CA ASN A 385 6.95 -30.04 20.33
C ASN A 385 5.90 -28.97 20.66
N ALA A 386 5.09 -29.26 21.68
CA ALA A 386 3.97 -28.45 22.13
C ALA A 386 3.90 -28.57 23.65
N ILE A 387 4.72 -27.77 24.32
CA ILE A 387 4.91 -27.73 25.77
C ILE A 387 3.80 -26.88 26.38
N GLY A 388 3.15 -27.35 27.44
CA GLY A 388 2.06 -26.62 28.09
C GLY A 388 2.55 -25.44 28.95
N ASP A 389 1.59 -24.77 29.60
CA ASP A 389 1.82 -23.56 30.41
C ASP A 389 3.01 -23.73 31.40
N VAL A 390 4.04 -22.88 31.29
CA VAL A 390 5.21 -22.89 32.16
C VAL A 390 5.97 -21.56 32.16
N ASN A 391 6.59 -21.21 33.29
CA ASN A 391 7.60 -20.15 33.35
C ASN A 391 9.00 -20.77 33.09
N ALA A 392 9.66 -20.35 32.03
CA ALA A 392 11.02 -20.74 31.71
C ALA A 392 12.00 -19.96 32.60
N ASN A 393 12.76 -20.66 33.45
CA ASN A 393 13.57 -20.07 34.51
C ASN A 393 15.02 -20.59 34.58
N ASP A 394 15.45 -21.40 33.61
CA ASP A 394 16.88 -21.62 33.34
C ASP A 394 17.35 -20.55 32.36
N ILE A 395 17.65 -19.36 32.91
CA ILE A 395 18.10 -18.17 32.19
C ILE A 395 19.63 -18.17 32.09
N VAL A 396 20.17 -17.99 30.88
CA VAL A 396 21.61 -17.85 30.68
C VAL A 396 22.09 -16.51 31.25
N ASN A 397 23.23 -16.53 31.93
CA ASN A 397 23.80 -15.33 32.56
C ASN A 397 24.00 -14.18 31.53
N PRO A 398 23.74 -12.91 31.88
CA PRO A 398 23.89 -11.77 30.96
C PRO A 398 25.27 -11.65 30.26
N SER A 399 26.36 -12.00 30.96
CA SER A 399 27.72 -12.05 30.36
C SER A 399 27.89 -13.14 29.29
N GLN A 400 27.00 -14.14 29.28
CA GLN A 400 26.95 -15.27 28.34
C GLN A 400 25.78 -15.16 27.35
N SER A 401 24.99 -14.09 27.42
CA SER A 401 23.85 -13.80 26.54
C SER A 401 23.93 -12.40 25.91
N PHE A 402 25.13 -11.81 25.86
CA PHE A 402 25.36 -10.47 25.28
C PHE A 402 24.50 -9.35 25.91
N GLY A 403 24.16 -9.47 27.19
CA GLY A 403 23.30 -8.53 27.91
C GLY A 403 21.79 -8.74 27.74
N ILE A 404 21.34 -9.65 26.85
CA ILE A 404 19.91 -9.89 26.57
C ILE A 404 19.09 -10.21 27.83
N THR A 405 19.58 -11.11 28.68
CA THR A 405 18.90 -11.56 29.90
C THR A 405 19.11 -10.63 31.11
N SER A 406 19.61 -9.41 30.90
CA SER A 406 19.81 -8.44 31.99
C SER A 406 18.46 -8.02 32.59
N GLY A 407 18.23 -8.42 33.84
CA GLY A 407 16.95 -8.16 34.52
C GLY A 407 15.82 -9.12 34.12
N VAL A 408 16.15 -10.32 33.67
CA VAL A 408 15.21 -11.41 33.35
C VAL A 408 15.47 -12.57 34.30
N GLU A 409 14.48 -12.93 35.12
CA GLU A 409 14.47 -14.11 36.00
C GLU A 409 13.58 -15.23 35.42
N GLU A 410 12.44 -14.88 34.82
CA GLU A 410 11.55 -15.85 34.15
C GLU A 410 10.98 -15.28 32.84
N VAL A 411 10.71 -16.16 31.87
CA VAL A 411 9.94 -15.85 30.63
C VAL A 411 8.76 -16.81 30.53
N ALA A 412 7.54 -16.32 30.33
CA ALA A 412 6.35 -17.17 30.26
C ALA A 412 6.29 -17.98 28.96
N MET A 413 5.47 -19.03 28.95
CA MET A 413 5.16 -19.87 27.79
C MET A 413 3.74 -20.41 27.97
N HIS A 414 2.87 -20.23 26.97
CA HIS A 414 1.49 -20.69 26.95
C HIS A 414 1.18 -21.51 25.71
N ALA A 415 1.56 -22.79 25.79
CA ALA A 415 1.54 -23.73 24.66
C ALA A 415 2.69 -23.50 23.65
N GLY A 416 3.95 -23.35 24.07
CA GLY A 416 5.06 -23.08 23.14
C GLY A 416 5.77 -24.30 22.54
N SER A 417 6.74 -24.02 21.67
CA SER A 417 7.76 -24.95 21.16
C SER A 417 9.17 -24.63 21.71
N THR A 418 10.15 -25.50 21.47
CA THR A 418 11.58 -25.18 21.66
C THR A 418 12.35 -25.16 20.35
N VAL A 419 13.51 -24.54 20.36
CA VAL A 419 14.46 -24.44 19.26
C VAL A 419 15.54 -25.50 19.44
N ALA A 420 15.87 -26.23 18.38
CA ALA A 420 17.02 -27.12 18.32
C ALA A 420 18.27 -26.36 17.88
N ILE A 421 19.35 -26.46 18.65
CA ILE A 421 20.69 -26.03 18.23
C ILE A 421 21.34 -27.15 17.42
N LEU A 422 21.72 -26.87 16.17
CA LEU A 422 22.38 -27.82 15.27
C LEU A 422 23.87 -27.50 15.08
N ASP A 423 24.21 -26.21 15.05
CA ASP A 423 25.58 -25.70 14.91
C ASP A 423 25.88 -24.71 16.06
N PRO A 424 26.52 -25.14 17.16
CA PRO A 424 26.85 -24.28 18.29
C PRO A 424 27.85 -23.16 17.99
N GLU A 425 28.56 -23.21 16.86
CA GLU A 425 29.42 -22.08 16.45
C GLU A 425 28.57 -20.94 15.86
N LYS A 426 27.42 -21.26 15.26
CA LYS A 426 26.46 -20.28 14.75
C LYS A 426 25.37 -19.90 15.73
N ALA A 427 24.93 -20.81 16.60
CA ALA A 427 23.71 -20.67 17.39
C ALA A 427 23.90 -21.01 18.88
N LYS A 428 23.15 -20.34 19.75
CA LYS A 428 23.24 -20.50 21.21
C LYS A 428 21.89 -20.27 21.88
N GLY A 429 21.50 -21.16 22.79
CA GLY A 429 20.34 -20.96 23.66
C GLY A 429 20.59 -19.89 24.74
N VAL A 430 19.56 -19.09 25.03
CA VAL A 430 19.59 -18.03 26.06
C VAL A 430 18.54 -18.20 27.16
N VAL A 431 17.44 -18.90 26.89
CA VAL A 431 16.37 -19.23 27.85
C VAL A 431 15.96 -20.68 27.65
N TYR A 432 15.78 -21.45 28.73
CA TYR A 432 15.33 -22.84 28.69
C TYR A 432 14.18 -23.10 29.67
N VAL A 433 13.24 -23.97 29.26
CA VAL A 433 12.17 -24.47 30.13
C VAL A 433 12.72 -25.36 31.25
N PRO A 434 12.08 -25.43 32.44
CA PRO A 434 12.49 -26.34 33.51
C PRO A 434 12.32 -27.83 33.10
N THR A 435 12.84 -28.75 33.93
CA THR A 435 12.60 -30.19 33.74
C THR A 435 11.24 -30.61 34.29
N GLY A 436 10.62 -31.62 33.70
CA GLY A 436 9.31 -32.13 34.13
C GLY A 436 8.11 -31.29 33.69
N VAL A 437 8.27 -30.46 32.65
CA VAL A 437 7.20 -29.65 32.05
C VAL A 437 6.04 -30.51 31.51
N PRO A 438 4.79 -30.01 31.56
CA PRO A 438 3.64 -30.68 30.96
C PRO A 438 3.69 -30.58 29.43
N ALA A 439 3.12 -31.57 28.74
CA ALA A 439 2.70 -31.40 27.35
C ALA A 439 1.41 -30.55 27.30
N TRP A 440 1.25 -29.76 26.23
CA TRP A 440 0.01 -29.03 26.00
C TRP A 440 -1.17 -30.00 25.80
N GLY A 441 -2.33 -29.66 26.36
CA GLY A 441 -3.49 -30.57 26.41
C GLY A 441 -4.05 -31.01 25.06
N ASN A 442 -3.73 -30.29 23.98
CA ASN A 442 -4.12 -30.63 22.61
C ASN A 442 -2.93 -31.02 21.71
N ALA A 443 -1.76 -31.31 22.29
CA ALA A 443 -0.60 -31.80 21.55
C ALA A 443 -0.96 -33.01 20.65
N VAL A 444 -0.37 -33.04 19.45
CA VAL A 444 -0.70 -34.06 18.44
C VAL A 444 0.19 -35.30 18.51
N ASP A 445 1.31 -35.22 19.22
CA ASP A 445 2.20 -36.32 19.58
C ASP A 445 2.46 -36.35 21.11
N SER A 446 3.69 -36.58 21.58
CA SER A 446 4.02 -36.55 23.01
C SER A 446 4.14 -35.15 23.61
N GLY A 447 4.22 -34.09 22.80
CA GLY A 447 4.27 -32.67 23.22
C GLY A 447 5.56 -32.23 23.92
N VAL A 448 6.26 -33.13 24.61
CA VAL A 448 7.60 -32.95 25.20
C VAL A 448 8.44 -34.15 24.76
N TYR A 449 9.69 -33.95 24.32
CA TYR A 449 10.48 -35.00 23.68
C TYR A 449 11.62 -35.54 24.56
N ASN A 450 12.34 -34.67 25.28
CA ASN A 450 13.46 -35.02 26.15
C ASN A 450 13.21 -34.75 27.65
N GLY A 451 12.01 -34.26 28.00
CA GLY A 451 11.54 -34.10 29.37
C GLY A 451 11.73 -32.70 29.96
N GLY A 452 11.95 -31.69 29.11
CA GLY A 452 12.29 -30.32 29.53
C GLY A 452 13.76 -30.15 29.92
N GLY A 453 14.10 -28.96 30.44
CA GLY A 453 15.48 -28.55 30.68
C GLY A 453 16.27 -28.38 29.37
N ARG A 454 17.58 -28.15 29.50
CA ARG A 454 18.48 -27.96 28.33
C ARG A 454 18.51 -29.12 27.33
N ALA A 455 18.12 -30.32 27.75
CA ALA A 455 18.01 -31.48 26.86
C ALA A 455 16.84 -31.35 25.85
N GLU A 456 15.82 -30.54 26.16
CA GLU A 456 14.70 -30.22 25.26
C GLU A 456 15.09 -29.18 24.17
N GLY A 457 16.30 -28.61 24.27
CA GLY A 457 16.70 -27.43 23.52
C GLY A 457 16.19 -26.13 24.16
N PRO A 458 16.77 -24.97 23.82
CA PRO A 458 16.32 -23.67 24.29
C PRO A 458 14.87 -23.34 23.91
N TYR A 459 14.18 -22.64 24.79
CA TYR A 459 12.95 -21.94 24.47
C TYR A 459 13.23 -20.72 23.58
N ALA A 460 14.24 -19.93 23.93
CA ALA A 460 14.74 -18.83 23.12
C ALA A 460 16.23 -18.94 22.86
N ALA A 461 16.63 -18.62 21.62
CA ALA A 461 17.99 -18.77 21.11
C ALA A 461 18.40 -17.57 20.25
N ILE A 462 19.71 -17.44 20.02
CA ILE A 462 20.32 -16.46 19.14
C ILE A 462 21.22 -17.14 18.11
N GLY A 463 21.42 -16.51 16.96
CA GLY A 463 22.20 -17.04 15.84
C GLY A 463 23.02 -16.00 15.07
N LYS A 464 24.05 -16.43 14.36
CA LYS A 464 24.90 -15.63 13.47
C LYS A 464 24.81 -16.12 12.02
N LEU A 465 24.86 -15.18 11.09
CA LEU A 465 24.97 -15.43 9.65
C LEU A 465 25.75 -14.27 9.00
N GLY A 466 27.02 -14.52 8.65
CA GLY A 466 27.91 -13.44 8.23
C GLY A 466 28.11 -12.43 9.36
N LEU A 467 28.02 -11.13 9.06
CA LEU A 467 28.10 -10.08 10.07
C LEU A 467 26.79 -9.86 10.83
N GLY A 468 25.64 -10.17 10.21
CA GLY A 468 24.33 -10.04 10.84
C GLY A 468 24.05 -11.12 11.88
N LYS A 469 22.79 -11.16 12.34
CA LYS A 469 22.35 -12.03 13.43
C LYS A 469 20.85 -12.30 13.42
N ALA A 470 20.46 -13.32 14.18
CA ALA A 470 19.06 -13.68 14.38
C ALA A 470 18.76 -13.94 15.86
N ALA A 471 17.50 -13.80 16.25
CA ALA A 471 16.94 -14.34 17.48
C ALA A 471 15.71 -15.21 17.17
N PHE A 472 15.41 -16.13 18.07
CA PHE A 472 14.36 -17.14 17.92
C PHE A 472 13.66 -17.32 19.27
N ILE A 473 12.33 -17.31 19.30
CA ILE A 473 11.52 -17.72 20.46
C ILE A 473 10.40 -18.65 19.97
N GLY A 474 10.17 -19.75 20.69
CA GLY A 474 9.26 -20.82 20.28
C GLY A 474 7.76 -20.59 20.57
N ASP A 475 7.39 -19.42 21.08
CA ASP A 475 6.03 -19.06 21.50
C ASP A 475 5.77 -17.57 21.21
N SER A 476 4.54 -17.24 20.83
CA SER A 476 4.06 -15.88 20.56
C SER A 476 3.32 -15.27 21.76
N SER A 477 2.89 -16.08 22.74
CA SER A 477 2.16 -15.62 23.92
C SER A 477 2.86 -14.53 24.73
N PRO A 478 4.20 -14.54 24.94
CA PRO A 478 4.91 -13.47 25.68
C PRO A 478 4.85 -12.11 24.99
N VAL A 479 4.41 -12.08 23.73
CA VAL A 479 4.39 -10.89 22.88
C VAL A 479 2.96 -10.35 22.71
N GLU A 480 1.95 -11.18 22.99
CA GLU A 480 0.54 -10.79 22.87
C GLU A 480 0.10 -9.78 23.93
N ASP A 481 -0.81 -8.90 23.52
CA ASP A 481 -1.63 -8.04 24.37
C ASP A 481 -3.15 -8.23 24.10
N ALA A 482 -3.98 -7.69 25.00
CA ALA A 482 -5.43 -7.85 24.98
C ALA A 482 -6.19 -6.93 23.98
N THR A 483 -5.54 -6.40 22.92
CA THR A 483 -6.12 -5.38 22.01
C THR A 483 -6.32 -5.83 20.54
N PRO A 484 -6.96 -6.98 20.25
CA PRO A 484 -7.19 -7.41 18.87
C PRO A 484 -8.08 -6.40 18.11
N LYS A 485 -7.55 -5.95 16.97
CA LYS A 485 -8.08 -4.97 16.03
C LYS A 485 -9.01 -5.59 14.98
N TYR A 486 -8.69 -6.77 14.45
CA TYR A 486 -9.43 -7.41 13.36
C TYR A 486 -10.31 -8.59 13.83
N VAL A 487 -11.33 -8.96 13.03
CA VAL A 487 -12.12 -10.18 13.24
C VAL A 487 -11.55 -11.38 12.47
N ARG A 488 -11.97 -12.60 12.82
CA ARG A 488 -11.53 -13.84 12.14
C ARG A 488 -11.95 -13.84 10.67
N GLU A 489 -11.00 -14.03 9.76
CA GLU A 489 -11.23 -14.09 8.30
C GLU A 489 -12.30 -15.10 7.88
N GLU A 490 -12.33 -16.26 8.54
CA GLU A 490 -13.25 -17.36 8.24
C GLU A 490 -14.72 -17.05 8.54
N ASN A 491 -14.99 -16.38 9.67
CA ASN A 491 -16.33 -16.37 10.28
C ASN A 491 -16.75 -15.04 10.94
N GLY A 492 -15.90 -14.01 10.90
CA GLY A 492 -16.20 -12.66 11.38
C GLY A 492 -16.36 -12.54 12.90
N GLN A 493 -16.01 -13.58 13.67
CA GLN A 493 -16.05 -13.51 15.13
C GLN A 493 -14.90 -12.64 15.67
N LYS A 494 -15.12 -12.05 16.85
CA LYS A 494 -14.06 -11.33 17.56
C LYS A 494 -12.94 -12.31 17.96
N LYS A 495 -11.71 -11.82 17.89
CA LYS A 495 -10.53 -12.52 18.41
C LYS A 495 -10.45 -12.31 19.93
N LYS A 496 -9.62 -13.13 20.55
CA LYS A 496 -9.25 -13.07 21.96
C LYS A 496 -7.80 -13.50 22.01
N THR A 497 -6.95 -12.59 22.48
CA THR A 497 -5.52 -12.75 22.64
C THR A 497 -5.18 -12.68 24.12
N TYR A 498 -3.97 -13.08 24.46
CA TYR A 498 -3.43 -13.07 25.80
C TYR A 498 -2.78 -11.72 26.13
N ASP A 499 -2.48 -11.43 27.40
CA ASP A 499 -1.76 -10.21 27.80
C ASP A 499 -0.38 -10.55 28.37
N GLY A 500 0.39 -11.30 27.58
CA GLY A 500 1.67 -11.89 27.97
C GLY A 500 2.82 -10.90 28.01
N PHE A 501 2.79 -9.81 27.24
CA PHE A 501 3.88 -8.81 27.27
C PHE A 501 4.13 -8.20 28.66
N LYS A 502 3.14 -8.27 29.55
CA LYS A 502 3.20 -7.78 30.94
C LYS A 502 3.43 -8.89 31.97
N GLU A 503 3.60 -10.14 31.55
CA GLU A 503 3.89 -11.25 32.44
C GLU A 503 5.40 -11.38 32.72
N VAL A 504 5.69 -11.86 33.93
CA VAL A 504 7.05 -12.08 34.45
C VAL A 504 8.03 -10.98 34.02
N ASP A 505 9.06 -11.31 33.23
CA ASP A 505 10.00 -10.35 32.64
C ASP A 505 9.93 -10.34 31.09
N ASP A 506 8.81 -10.79 30.50
CA ASP A 506 8.67 -11.03 29.06
C ASP A 506 8.99 -9.79 28.22
N GLY A 507 8.37 -8.66 28.56
CA GLY A 507 8.64 -7.39 27.89
C GLY A 507 10.08 -6.89 28.06
N ILE A 508 10.77 -7.26 29.14
CA ILE A 508 12.20 -6.93 29.36
C ILE A 508 13.05 -7.79 28.40
N PHE A 509 12.80 -9.10 28.37
CA PHE A 509 13.50 -10.05 27.50
C PHE A 509 13.35 -9.69 26.01
N LEU A 510 12.12 -9.39 25.57
CA LEU A 510 11.81 -9.06 24.18
C LEU A 510 12.47 -7.75 23.74
N VAL A 511 12.36 -6.68 24.54
CA VAL A 511 12.98 -5.39 24.22
C VAL A 511 14.51 -5.47 24.25
N ASN A 512 15.11 -6.20 25.22
CA ASN A 512 16.56 -6.40 25.26
C ASN A 512 17.06 -7.24 24.06
N THR A 513 16.29 -8.24 23.62
CA THR A 513 16.60 -9.01 22.40
C THR A 513 16.69 -8.08 21.19
N VAL A 514 15.74 -7.17 21.00
CA VAL A 514 15.77 -6.20 19.88
C VAL A 514 16.89 -5.17 20.02
N ARG A 515 17.22 -4.71 21.24
CA ARG A 515 18.41 -3.87 21.49
C ARG A 515 19.71 -4.57 21.08
N TRP A 516 19.88 -5.85 21.41
CA TRP A 516 21.03 -6.62 20.95
C TRP A 516 21.04 -6.78 19.43
N LEU A 517 19.90 -7.13 18.82
CA LEU A 517 19.78 -7.29 17.36
C LEU A 517 20.16 -6.01 16.60
N ALA A 518 19.76 -4.84 17.09
CA ALA A 518 20.01 -3.55 16.44
C ALA A 518 21.46 -3.03 16.54
N HIS A 519 22.33 -3.68 17.33
CA HIS A 519 23.71 -3.25 17.55
C HIS A 519 24.72 -4.09 16.76
N ASP A 520 25.50 -3.45 15.88
CA ASP A 520 26.44 -4.14 15.00
C ASP A 520 27.58 -4.82 15.76
N GLU A 521 28.00 -5.99 15.29
CA GLU A 521 29.11 -6.78 15.85
C GLU A 521 30.17 -7.06 14.79
N ASN A 522 31.41 -7.30 15.23
CA ASN A 522 32.57 -7.50 14.34
C ASN A 522 33.00 -8.97 14.20
N TYR A 523 32.19 -9.91 14.69
CA TYR A 523 32.43 -11.36 14.64
C TYR A 523 31.33 -12.06 13.83
N THR A 524 31.67 -13.23 13.28
CA THR A 524 30.82 -14.03 12.37
C THR A 524 30.42 -15.39 12.95
N SER A 525 31.11 -15.84 14.00
CA SER A 525 30.82 -17.07 14.75
C SER A 525 30.93 -16.80 16.25
N PHE A 526 30.08 -17.43 17.07
CA PHE A 526 30.22 -17.34 18.53
C PHE A 526 31.56 -17.91 19.01
N ALA A 527 32.19 -18.84 18.29
CA ALA A 527 33.52 -19.36 18.61
C ALA A 527 34.64 -18.29 18.56
N GLU A 528 34.38 -17.13 17.95
CA GLU A 528 35.30 -16.00 17.86
C GLU A 528 35.21 -15.06 19.09
N VAL A 529 34.18 -15.20 19.93
CA VAL A 529 33.92 -14.32 21.09
C VAL A 529 34.73 -14.80 22.31
N PRO A 530 35.68 -14.01 22.84
CA PRO A 530 36.48 -14.43 23.99
C PRO A 530 35.63 -14.65 25.25
N GLY A 531 35.75 -15.83 25.86
CA GLY A 531 35.07 -16.14 27.13
C GLY A 531 33.59 -16.55 27.01
N ILE A 532 33.05 -16.72 25.80
CA ILE A 532 31.73 -17.33 25.61
C ILE A 532 31.81 -18.86 25.74
N GLU A 533 30.83 -19.47 26.40
CA GLU A 533 30.61 -20.92 26.40
C GLU A 533 29.70 -21.28 25.21
N LEU A 534 30.18 -22.12 24.29
CA LEU A 534 29.35 -22.64 23.20
C LEU A 534 28.33 -23.65 23.72
N ASP A 535 27.17 -23.69 23.07
CA ASP A 535 26.12 -24.64 23.40
C ASP A 535 26.50 -26.09 23.00
N GLN A 536 25.64 -27.05 23.30
CA GLN A 536 25.74 -28.41 22.76
C GLN A 536 24.66 -28.65 21.70
N PRO A 537 24.95 -29.43 20.63
CA PRO A 537 23.92 -29.79 19.66
C PRO A 537 22.75 -30.51 20.35
N THR A 538 21.53 -30.08 20.07
CA THR A 538 20.31 -30.68 20.63
C THR A 538 20.15 -32.11 20.11
N VAL A 539 19.82 -33.06 20.99
CA VAL A 539 19.63 -34.45 20.61
C VAL A 539 18.24 -34.63 20.00
N LEU A 540 18.20 -34.87 18.68
CA LEU A 540 16.97 -35.01 17.91
C LEU A 540 16.59 -36.46 17.62
N GLY A 541 15.28 -36.71 17.58
CA GLY A 541 14.70 -37.99 17.15
C GLY A 541 14.67 -38.16 15.62
N PRO A 542 14.61 -39.39 15.08
CA PRO A 542 14.44 -39.63 13.64
C PRO A 542 13.19 -38.97 13.01
N GLU A 543 12.16 -38.71 13.82
CA GLU A 543 10.92 -38.02 13.45
C GLU A 543 11.08 -36.50 13.29
N GLU A 544 12.18 -35.92 13.77
CA GLU A 544 12.52 -34.50 13.65
C GLU A 544 13.40 -34.21 12.42
N GLU A 545 13.92 -35.25 11.76
CA GLU A 545 14.71 -35.14 10.52
C GLU A 545 13.77 -34.84 9.33
N PRO A 546 13.97 -33.72 8.59
CA PRO A 546 13.00 -33.21 7.61
C PRO A 546 12.42 -34.26 6.66
N ALA A 547 13.29 -35.00 5.98
CA ALA A 547 12.90 -35.99 4.96
C ALA A 547 12.38 -37.32 5.54
N ALA A 548 12.61 -37.59 6.83
CA ALA A 548 12.16 -38.80 7.52
C ALA A 548 10.93 -38.55 8.43
N SER A 549 10.60 -37.28 8.69
CA SER A 549 9.45 -36.86 9.48
C SER A 549 8.13 -37.42 8.93
N VAL A 550 7.15 -37.62 9.82
CA VAL A 550 5.81 -38.09 9.46
C VAL A 550 4.76 -37.29 10.25
N GLU A 551 3.67 -36.95 9.56
CA GLU A 551 2.47 -36.31 10.10
C GLU A 551 1.78 -37.22 11.14
N PRO A 552 1.64 -36.79 12.43
CA PRO A 552 1.15 -37.67 13.49
C PRO A 552 -0.38 -37.86 13.50
N LYS A 553 -1.15 -36.89 13.00
CA LYS A 553 -2.60 -36.97 12.78
C LYS A 553 -2.95 -36.18 11.50
N PRO A 554 -4.02 -36.52 10.75
CA PRO A 554 -4.34 -35.85 9.49
C PRO A 554 -4.69 -34.36 9.61
N GLU A 555 -4.09 -33.55 8.73
CA GLU A 555 -4.26 -32.09 8.64
C GLU A 555 -5.23 -31.67 7.49
N PRO A 556 -5.92 -30.51 7.60
CA PRO A 556 -5.84 -29.53 8.69
C PRO A 556 -6.57 -30.02 9.94
N TRP A 557 -6.08 -29.59 11.10
CA TRP A 557 -6.54 -30.01 12.42
C TRP A 557 -8.04 -29.79 12.66
N SER A 558 -8.63 -28.83 11.94
CA SER A 558 -10.08 -28.67 11.81
C SER A 558 -10.47 -28.26 10.38
N ALA A 559 -11.67 -28.63 9.95
CA ALA A 559 -12.15 -28.28 8.62
C ALA A 559 -12.39 -26.76 8.46
N PRO A 560 -12.04 -26.16 7.30
CA PRO A 560 -12.45 -24.82 6.93
C PRO A 560 -13.98 -24.68 6.84
N ALA A 561 -14.51 -23.52 7.22
CA ALA A 561 -15.92 -23.18 7.04
C ALA A 561 -16.29 -23.09 5.56
N ALA A 562 -17.57 -23.38 5.25
CA ALA A 562 -18.06 -23.40 3.88
C ALA A 562 -17.87 -22.03 3.20
N GLY A 563 -17.07 -22.02 2.12
CA GLY A 563 -16.80 -20.83 1.31
C GLY A 563 -15.58 -20.00 1.75
N TYR A 564 -14.92 -20.32 2.87
CA TYR A 564 -13.65 -19.70 3.24
C TYR A 564 -12.49 -20.33 2.47
N LYS A 565 -11.57 -19.50 1.97
CA LYS A 565 -10.33 -19.89 1.29
C LYS A 565 -9.20 -19.02 1.80
N TRP A 566 -8.29 -19.59 2.60
CA TRP A 566 -7.14 -18.89 3.20
C TRP A 566 -6.24 -18.14 2.18
N TYR A 567 -6.23 -18.58 0.92
CA TYR A 567 -5.45 -18.00 -0.18
C TYR A 567 -6.23 -17.00 -1.06
N ASP A 568 -7.49 -16.69 -0.73
CA ASP A 568 -8.37 -15.81 -1.50
C ASP A 568 -9.09 -14.81 -0.58
N PRO A 569 -8.54 -13.58 -0.42
CA PRO A 569 -9.08 -12.54 0.44
C PRO A 569 -10.51 -12.10 0.09
N THR A 570 -10.99 -12.39 -1.12
CA THR A 570 -12.38 -12.10 -1.49
C THR A 570 -13.39 -13.00 -0.76
N THR A 571 -12.91 -14.05 -0.08
CA THR A 571 -13.72 -14.91 0.79
C THR A 571 -13.76 -14.48 2.26
N PHE A 572 -12.88 -13.54 2.64
CA PHE A 572 -12.68 -13.11 4.02
C PHE A 572 -13.81 -12.21 4.52
N LYS A 573 -14.25 -12.39 5.77
CA LYS A 573 -15.39 -11.64 6.33
C LYS A 573 -15.09 -10.14 6.50
N PRO A 574 -16.10 -9.26 6.35
CA PRO A 574 -15.95 -7.82 6.58
C PRO A 574 -15.29 -7.52 7.93
N GLY A 575 -14.26 -6.68 7.92
CA GLY A 575 -13.50 -6.31 9.13
C GLY A 575 -12.39 -7.27 9.54
N SER A 576 -12.16 -8.37 8.83
CA SER A 576 -10.88 -9.05 8.92
C SER A 576 -9.83 -8.32 8.10
N TYR A 577 -8.55 -8.50 8.43
CA TYR A 577 -7.45 -7.95 7.65
C TYR A 577 -7.51 -8.45 6.19
N GLY A 578 -7.15 -7.59 5.24
CA GLY A 578 -7.20 -7.89 3.80
C GLY A 578 -8.57 -7.97 3.15
N SER A 579 -9.68 -7.96 3.92
CA SER A 579 -11.02 -7.89 3.35
C SER A 579 -11.28 -6.52 2.72
N SER A 580 -11.77 -6.51 1.48
CA SER A 580 -12.20 -5.28 0.79
C SER A 580 -13.59 -4.80 1.22
N GLU A 581 -14.32 -5.59 2.02
CA GLU A 581 -15.62 -5.24 2.56
C GLU A 581 -15.47 -4.52 3.91
N THR A 582 -15.98 -3.28 3.99
CA THR A 582 -15.94 -2.48 5.22
C THR A 582 -16.59 -3.26 6.38
N PRO A 583 -15.93 -3.37 7.56
CA PRO A 583 -16.51 -3.99 8.74
C PRO A 583 -17.94 -3.52 8.95
N GLN A 584 -18.89 -4.45 9.01
CA GLN A 584 -20.27 -4.11 9.33
C GLN A 584 -20.30 -3.56 10.77
N PRO A 585 -20.67 -2.27 10.95
CA PRO A 585 -20.69 -1.67 12.27
C PRO A 585 -21.65 -2.46 13.16
N GLN A 586 -21.16 -2.86 14.33
CA GLN A 586 -21.94 -3.71 15.22
C GLN A 586 -23.02 -2.88 15.92
N PRO A 587 -24.26 -3.38 15.98
CA PRO A 587 -25.36 -2.68 16.60
C PRO A 587 -25.12 -2.45 18.08
N VAL A 588 -25.22 -1.21 18.51
CA VAL A 588 -25.23 -0.85 19.93
C VAL A 588 -26.69 -0.88 20.39
N PHE A 589 -27.10 -1.98 21.01
CA PHE A 589 -28.46 -2.12 21.52
C PHE A 589 -28.67 -1.30 22.80
N GLY A 590 -29.84 -0.67 22.89
CA GLY A 590 -30.28 0.10 24.05
C GLY A 590 -31.70 -0.27 24.49
N PHE A 591 -32.02 0.20 25.70
CA PHE A 591 -33.37 0.18 26.23
C PHE A 591 -33.67 1.57 26.81
N VAL A 592 -34.81 2.15 26.42
CA VAL A 592 -35.43 3.33 27.05
C VAL A 592 -36.69 2.86 27.77
N HIS A 593 -36.75 3.12 29.07
CA HIS A 593 -37.88 2.78 29.95
C HIS A 593 -37.88 3.70 31.17
N GLN A 594 -39.02 3.84 31.84
CA GLN A 594 -39.12 4.54 33.12
C GLN A 594 -38.25 3.88 34.22
N SER A 595 -37.77 4.68 35.18
CA SER A 595 -36.75 4.27 36.16
C SER A 595 -37.14 3.07 37.05
N ARG A 596 -38.44 2.89 37.31
CA ARG A 596 -39.03 1.73 37.98
C ARG A 596 -40.17 1.20 37.14
N LEU A 597 -40.17 -0.09 36.85
CA LEU A 597 -41.18 -0.72 36.01
C LEU A 597 -42.49 -0.94 36.79
N PRO A 598 -43.66 -0.53 36.24
CA PRO A 598 -44.96 -0.74 36.87
C PRO A 598 -45.28 -2.22 37.12
N ALA A 599 -45.62 -2.55 38.36
CA ALA A 599 -45.99 -3.90 38.77
C ALA A 599 -47.39 -4.34 38.28
N ASN A 600 -48.33 -3.39 38.18
CA ASN A 600 -49.76 -3.67 38.05
C ASN A 600 -50.46 -2.93 36.88
N GLU A 601 -49.72 -2.17 36.06
CA GLU A 601 -50.24 -1.40 34.92
C GLU A 601 -49.63 -1.85 33.58
N GLU A 602 -50.23 -1.43 32.46
CA GLU A 602 -49.60 -1.53 31.12
C GLU A 602 -48.63 -0.35 30.93
N PHE A 603 -47.43 -0.59 30.42
CA PHE A 603 -46.42 0.46 30.16
C PHE A 603 -45.67 0.22 28.86
N GLN A 604 -44.92 1.22 28.40
CA GLN A 604 -44.08 1.12 27.20
C GLN A 604 -42.61 0.93 27.57
N ILE A 605 -41.88 0.18 26.73
CA ILE A 605 -40.42 0.22 26.63
C ILE A 605 -40.04 0.42 25.16
N ARG A 606 -38.92 1.10 24.90
CA ARG A 606 -38.33 1.18 23.55
C ARG A 606 -37.01 0.43 23.52
N VAL A 607 -36.85 -0.44 22.53
CA VAL A 607 -35.56 -1.02 22.16
C VAL A 607 -34.94 -0.12 21.12
N THR A 608 -33.70 0.32 21.33
CA THR A 608 -32.92 1.04 20.31
C THR A 608 -31.82 0.14 19.77
N ALA A 609 -31.41 0.40 18.54
CA ALA A 609 -30.18 -0.10 17.95
C ALA A 609 -29.52 1.06 17.22
N ASP A 610 -28.40 1.50 17.76
CA ASP A 610 -27.54 2.54 17.19
C ASP A 610 -26.38 1.89 16.42
N ASN A 611 -25.64 2.69 15.63
CA ASN A 611 -24.50 2.21 14.84
C ASN A 611 -24.87 1.17 13.77
N LEU A 612 -26.06 1.29 13.17
CA LEU A 612 -26.48 0.50 12.00
C LEU A 612 -26.01 1.17 10.70
N LEU A 613 -25.83 0.39 9.62
CA LEU A 613 -25.84 0.99 8.29
C LEU A 613 -27.29 1.39 7.91
N PRO A 614 -27.49 2.50 7.18
CA PRO A 614 -28.81 2.87 6.67
C PRO A 614 -29.45 1.74 5.84
N GLY A 615 -30.68 1.37 6.21
CA GLY A 615 -31.44 0.25 5.62
C GLY A 615 -31.08 -1.15 6.14
N LEU A 616 -30.01 -1.32 6.93
CA LEU A 616 -29.64 -2.61 7.50
C LEU A 616 -30.73 -3.09 8.46
N THR A 617 -31.18 -4.33 8.30
CA THR A 617 -32.25 -4.92 9.13
C THR A 617 -31.74 -6.06 9.99
N ILE A 618 -31.83 -5.89 11.31
CA ILE A 618 -31.56 -6.93 12.31
C ILE A 618 -32.83 -7.71 12.55
N ASN A 619 -32.73 -9.04 12.55
CA ASN A 619 -33.86 -9.96 12.66
C ASN A 619 -33.78 -10.84 13.92
N ASP A 620 -34.90 -11.48 14.23
CA ASP A 620 -35.09 -12.41 15.35
C ASP A 620 -34.73 -11.85 16.75
N LEU A 621 -35.02 -10.55 16.94
CA LEU A 621 -34.91 -9.87 18.22
C LEU A 621 -36.07 -10.25 19.14
N LYS A 622 -35.78 -10.53 20.41
CA LYS A 622 -36.78 -10.89 21.43
C LYS A 622 -36.46 -10.23 22.77
N VAL A 623 -37.43 -9.63 23.42
CA VAL A 623 -37.27 -8.99 24.74
C VAL A 623 -37.95 -9.81 25.83
N GLY A 624 -37.34 -9.94 27.00
CA GLY A 624 -37.94 -10.61 28.15
C GLY A 624 -37.59 -9.91 29.46
N ILE A 625 -38.45 -10.05 30.47
CA ILE A 625 -38.19 -9.58 31.84
C ILE A 625 -38.30 -10.77 32.79
N TYR A 626 -37.24 -11.01 33.57
CA TYR A 626 -37.13 -12.20 34.42
C TYR A 626 -36.52 -11.91 35.79
N LEU A 627 -36.90 -12.72 36.77
CA LEU A 627 -36.39 -12.67 38.16
C LEU A 627 -35.09 -13.47 38.33
N ALA A 628 -34.43 -13.33 39.47
CA ALA A 628 -33.38 -14.26 39.90
C ALA A 628 -33.87 -15.73 39.77
N GLY A 629 -33.05 -16.59 39.18
CA GLY A 629 -33.44 -17.96 38.81
C GLY A 629 -34.07 -18.12 37.41
N GLY A 630 -34.25 -17.04 36.64
CA GLY A 630 -34.58 -17.12 35.20
C GLY A 630 -36.08 -17.14 34.85
N ALA A 631 -36.97 -17.09 35.84
CA ALA A 631 -38.41 -17.12 35.62
C ALA A 631 -38.92 -15.85 34.91
N GLN A 632 -39.52 -16.00 33.72
CA GLN A 632 -40.10 -14.89 32.95
C GLN A 632 -41.40 -14.38 33.59
N ILE A 633 -41.56 -13.06 33.61
CA ILE A 633 -42.68 -12.36 34.27
C ILE A 633 -43.36 -11.29 33.42
N ALA A 634 -42.82 -10.95 32.24
CA ALA A 634 -43.46 -10.03 31.29
C ALA A 634 -44.27 -10.77 30.22
N ARG A 635 -45.28 -10.09 29.68
CA ARG A 635 -45.93 -10.37 28.40
C ARG A 635 -46.04 -9.10 27.57
N PHE A 636 -46.20 -9.25 26.26
CA PHE A 636 -46.11 -8.16 25.28
C PHE A 636 -47.37 -8.07 24.43
N LYS A 637 -47.77 -6.85 24.09
CA LYS A 637 -48.98 -6.59 23.29
C LYS A 637 -48.67 -6.71 21.80
N HIS A 638 -49.51 -7.41 21.07
CA HIS A 638 -49.45 -7.54 19.61
C HIS A 638 -50.10 -6.33 18.93
N ALA A 639 -49.80 -6.13 17.64
CA ALA A 639 -50.37 -5.03 16.85
C ALA A 639 -51.90 -5.13 16.65
N ASP A 640 -52.48 -6.32 16.81
CA ASP A 640 -53.93 -6.57 16.81
C ASP A 640 -54.59 -6.35 18.18
N GLY A 641 -53.81 -5.95 19.19
CA GLY A 641 -54.26 -5.71 20.57
C GLY A 641 -54.30 -6.95 21.46
N THR A 642 -53.97 -8.15 20.94
CA THR A 642 -53.85 -9.37 21.75
C THR A 642 -52.58 -9.38 22.60
N TRP A 643 -52.44 -10.34 23.52
CA TRP A 643 -51.29 -10.48 24.42
C TRP A 643 -50.55 -11.78 24.20
N SER A 644 -49.22 -11.74 24.26
CA SER A 644 -48.38 -12.93 24.30
C SER A 644 -48.54 -13.71 25.62
N ASP A 645 -48.01 -14.93 25.64
CA ASP A 645 -47.70 -15.62 26.89
C ASP A 645 -46.68 -14.84 27.74
N TYR A 646 -46.60 -15.19 29.03
CA TYR A 646 -45.61 -14.65 29.96
C TYR A 646 -44.22 -15.27 29.73
N ASN A 647 -43.54 -14.79 28.68
CA ASN A 647 -42.26 -15.26 28.20
C ASN A 647 -41.51 -14.10 27.49
N TYR A 648 -40.45 -14.41 26.74
CA TYR A 648 -39.91 -13.50 25.74
C TYR A 648 -41.00 -13.07 24.74
N SER A 649 -40.87 -11.84 24.23
CA SER A 649 -41.71 -11.29 23.18
C SER A 649 -41.69 -12.18 21.92
N PRO A 650 -42.70 -12.05 21.06
CA PRO A 650 -42.58 -12.47 19.66
C PRO A 650 -41.31 -11.88 19.03
N ALA A 651 -40.76 -12.60 18.04
CA ALA A 651 -39.63 -12.11 17.25
C ALA A 651 -40.01 -10.83 16.51
N PHE A 652 -39.14 -9.83 16.54
CA PHE A 652 -39.26 -8.61 15.75
C PHE A 652 -37.93 -8.26 15.08
N SER A 653 -37.95 -7.21 14.28
CA SER A 653 -36.77 -6.66 13.59
C SER A 653 -36.62 -5.16 13.86
N LEU A 654 -35.40 -4.67 13.67
CA LEU A 654 -35.03 -3.25 13.67
C LEU A 654 -34.33 -2.93 12.36
N THR A 655 -34.73 -1.85 11.69
CA THR A 655 -34.13 -1.39 10.43
C THR A 655 -33.53 -0.02 10.63
N GLY A 656 -32.23 0.13 10.37
CA GLY A 656 -31.49 1.39 10.50
C GLY A 656 -32.03 2.48 9.56
N ASP A 657 -32.24 3.67 10.09
CA ASP A 657 -32.54 4.86 9.30
C ASP A 657 -31.27 5.52 8.74
N ALA A 658 -31.41 6.69 8.11
CA ALA A 658 -30.31 7.40 7.47
C ALA A 658 -29.16 7.83 8.40
N LEU A 659 -29.34 7.76 9.73
CA LEU A 659 -28.34 8.03 10.76
C LEU A 659 -27.79 6.77 11.43
N GLY A 660 -28.24 5.58 10.98
CA GLY A 660 -27.89 4.33 11.64
C GLY A 660 -28.60 4.09 12.97
N HIS A 661 -29.67 4.83 13.25
CA HIS A 661 -30.54 4.59 14.41
C HIS A 661 -31.74 3.72 14.02
N ALA A 662 -32.23 2.89 14.93
CA ALA A 662 -33.50 2.19 14.81
C ALA A 662 -34.17 2.04 16.17
N ALA A 663 -35.48 2.27 16.22
CA ALA A 663 -36.29 2.14 17.43
C ALA A 663 -37.47 1.19 17.24
N LYS A 664 -37.80 0.43 18.29
CA LYS A 664 -39.06 -0.30 18.40
C LYS A 664 -39.67 -0.15 19.79
N GLU A 665 -40.86 0.43 19.85
CA GLU A 665 -41.67 0.44 21.07
C GLU A 665 -42.45 -0.87 21.23
N LEU A 666 -42.53 -1.33 22.48
CA LEU A 666 -43.20 -2.54 22.90
C LEU A 666 -44.03 -2.23 24.15
N THR A 667 -45.33 -2.53 24.08
CA THR A 667 -46.23 -2.42 25.24
C THR A 667 -46.13 -3.69 26.08
N VAL A 668 -45.88 -3.51 27.37
CA VAL A 668 -45.53 -4.55 28.33
C VAL A 668 -46.55 -4.60 29.46
N GLN A 669 -46.80 -5.80 29.96
CA GLN A 669 -47.47 -5.99 31.24
C GLN A 669 -46.76 -7.10 32.03
N LEU A 670 -46.57 -6.88 33.33
CA LEU A 670 -45.98 -7.88 34.23
C LEU A 670 -47.06 -8.78 34.84
N LYS A 671 -46.67 -9.95 35.35
CA LYS A 671 -47.52 -10.74 36.24
C LYS A 671 -47.93 -9.86 37.43
N PRO A 672 -49.20 -9.89 37.88
CA PRO A 672 -49.61 -9.11 39.04
C PRO A 672 -48.78 -9.43 40.29
N GLY A 673 -48.57 -8.42 41.15
CA GLY A 673 -47.93 -8.58 42.46
C GLY A 673 -46.43 -8.89 42.44
N GLN A 674 -45.71 -8.66 41.33
CA GLN A 674 -44.23 -8.70 41.34
C GLN A 674 -43.66 -7.40 41.93
N ALA A 675 -42.54 -7.50 42.65
CA ALA A 675 -41.81 -6.34 43.19
C ALA A 675 -40.33 -6.68 43.38
N GLY A 676 -39.47 -5.66 43.38
CA GLY A 676 -38.03 -5.80 43.62
C GLY A 676 -37.22 -6.02 42.34
N SER A 677 -36.04 -6.62 42.48
CA SER A 677 -35.04 -6.72 41.41
C SER A 677 -35.40 -7.75 40.34
N ALA A 678 -35.31 -7.33 39.08
CA ALA A 678 -35.46 -8.15 37.90
C ALA A 678 -34.40 -7.79 36.85
N ASN A 679 -34.41 -8.47 35.71
CA ASN A 679 -33.53 -8.19 34.58
C ASN A 679 -34.38 -8.04 33.31
N LEU A 680 -34.13 -6.98 32.56
CA LEU A 680 -34.64 -6.75 31.21
C LEU A 680 -33.57 -7.22 30.22
N ARG A 681 -33.90 -8.18 29.34
CA ARG A 681 -32.95 -8.77 28.38
C ARG A 681 -33.46 -8.70 26.96
N LEU A 682 -32.58 -8.29 26.04
CA LEU A 682 -32.70 -8.48 24.61
C LEU A 682 -31.93 -9.74 24.20
N LYS A 683 -32.54 -10.55 23.35
CA LYS A 683 -31.89 -11.64 22.63
C LYS A 683 -31.92 -11.39 21.13
N GLN A 684 -30.91 -11.90 20.44
CA GLN A 684 -30.88 -12.07 18.99
C GLN A 684 -30.65 -13.56 18.72
N GLY A 685 -31.62 -14.27 18.15
CA GLY A 685 -31.55 -15.73 18.08
C GLY A 685 -31.51 -16.39 19.46
N SER A 686 -30.48 -17.21 19.71
CA SER A 686 -30.17 -17.80 21.03
C SER A 686 -29.52 -16.82 22.00
N ASP A 687 -28.82 -15.81 21.46
CA ASP A 687 -27.72 -15.13 22.14
C ASP A 687 -28.21 -13.94 22.95
N ASN A 688 -27.52 -13.62 24.04
CA ASN A 688 -27.90 -12.55 24.95
C ASN A 688 -27.28 -11.23 24.46
N ALA A 689 -27.98 -10.50 23.60
CA ALA A 689 -27.50 -9.26 22.98
C ALA A 689 -27.35 -8.10 23.99
N LEU A 690 -28.26 -7.98 24.97
CA LEU A 690 -28.16 -6.99 26.05
C LEU A 690 -28.91 -7.50 27.29
N THR A 691 -28.36 -7.30 28.49
CA THR A 691 -29.11 -7.48 29.75
C THR A 691 -28.88 -6.27 30.66
N LYS A 692 -29.95 -5.65 31.14
CA LYS A 692 -29.91 -4.58 32.15
C LYS A 692 -30.67 -5.03 33.41
N ALA A 693 -30.09 -4.76 34.58
CA ALA A 693 -30.82 -4.88 35.84
C ALA A 693 -31.89 -3.78 35.93
N VAL A 694 -33.08 -4.12 36.44
CA VAL A 694 -34.23 -3.22 36.57
C VAL A 694 -34.95 -3.48 37.90
N THR A 695 -35.69 -2.49 38.39
CA THR A 695 -36.49 -2.62 39.62
C THR A 695 -37.98 -2.50 39.29
N ILE A 696 -38.78 -3.41 39.83
CA ILE A 696 -40.24 -3.42 39.72
C ILE A 696 -40.85 -2.82 40.99
N ALA A 697 -41.81 -1.91 40.82
CA ALA A 697 -42.51 -1.26 41.93
C ALA A 697 -43.97 -0.96 41.57
N ASP A 698 -44.79 -0.72 42.59
CA ASP A 698 -46.15 -0.22 42.41
C ASP A 698 -46.12 1.28 42.13
N VAL A 699 -45.95 1.62 40.85
CA VAL A 699 -45.87 2.97 40.30
C VAL A 699 -46.67 3.02 39.00
N SER A 700 -47.23 4.18 38.68
CA SER A 700 -47.98 4.35 37.42
C SER A 700 -47.08 4.41 36.19
N ALA A 701 -47.66 4.11 35.03
CA ALA A 701 -46.96 4.16 33.74
C ALA A 701 -46.70 5.61 33.27
N GLU A 702 -45.48 5.85 32.78
CA GLU A 702 -45.04 7.13 32.22
C GLU A 702 -44.87 7.01 30.68
N PRO A 703 -45.15 8.08 29.90
CA PRO A 703 -44.85 8.10 28.47
C PRO A 703 -43.33 8.13 28.23
N LEU A 704 -42.88 7.53 27.13
CA LEU A 704 -41.48 7.59 26.71
C LEU A 704 -41.15 8.96 26.09
N PRO A 705 -39.90 9.45 26.23
CA PRO A 705 -39.45 10.67 25.54
C PRO A 705 -39.41 10.48 24.01
N ASP A 706 -39.48 11.58 23.26
CA ASP A 706 -39.37 11.55 21.79
C ASP A 706 -38.06 10.90 21.30
N ASP A 707 -38.11 10.30 20.13
CA ASP A 707 -37.01 9.51 19.56
C ASP A 707 -35.91 10.37 18.90
N LYS A 708 -36.27 11.57 18.41
CA LYS A 708 -35.37 12.50 17.73
C LYS A 708 -35.70 13.97 18.01
N PRO A 709 -34.71 14.86 18.02
CA PRO A 709 -34.95 16.30 18.08
C PRO A 709 -35.58 16.84 16.77
N PRO A 710 -36.40 17.91 16.83
CA PRO A 710 -36.97 18.54 15.65
C PRO A 710 -35.92 19.30 14.82
N VAL A 711 -35.99 19.17 13.48
CA VAL A 711 -35.06 19.82 12.53
C VAL A 711 -35.75 20.91 11.69
N PRO A 712 -35.06 22.02 11.33
CA PRO A 712 -35.59 23.08 10.46
C PRO A 712 -35.76 22.68 8.99
N GLU A 713 -36.55 23.46 8.24
CA GLU A 713 -36.64 23.34 6.77
C GLU A 713 -35.32 23.70 6.07
N LEU A 714 -35.12 23.13 4.87
CA LEU A 714 -33.93 23.34 4.03
C LEU A 714 -33.91 24.75 3.40
N ALA A 715 -32.76 25.41 3.48
CA ALA A 715 -32.45 26.67 2.80
C ALA A 715 -31.10 26.60 2.07
N SER A 716 -30.82 27.53 1.17
CA SER A 716 -29.50 27.64 0.51
C SER A 716 -28.43 28.14 1.48
N ILE A 717 -27.16 27.82 1.21
CA ILE A 717 -26.05 28.28 2.05
C ILE A 717 -25.95 29.81 2.04
N ALA A 718 -26.20 30.48 0.90
CA ALA A 718 -26.22 31.93 0.84
C ALA A 718 -27.30 32.56 1.75
N GLU A 719 -28.51 31.99 1.81
CA GLU A 719 -29.58 32.45 2.71
C GLU A 719 -29.26 32.18 4.19
N VAL A 720 -28.61 31.06 4.48
CA VAL A 720 -28.21 30.67 5.84
C VAL A 720 -27.11 31.58 6.40
N ARG A 721 -26.13 31.97 5.56
CA ARG A 721 -25.07 32.92 5.95
C ARG A 721 -25.63 34.29 6.41
N GLN A 722 -26.82 34.67 5.92
CA GLN A 722 -27.52 35.91 6.30
C GLN A 722 -28.41 35.78 7.55
N LYS A 723 -28.50 34.61 8.19
CA LYS A 723 -29.29 34.43 9.43
C LYS A 723 -28.53 34.96 10.66
N PRO A 724 -29.24 35.40 11.72
CA PRO A 724 -28.63 35.68 13.02
C PRO A 724 -27.92 34.46 13.59
N ASP A 725 -26.88 34.69 14.39
CA ASP A 725 -26.21 33.63 15.14
C ASP A 725 -27.17 32.99 16.17
N GLY A 726 -26.98 31.70 16.47
CA GLY A 726 -27.91 30.91 17.27
C GLY A 726 -29.14 30.39 16.51
N THR A 727 -29.30 30.74 15.23
CA THR A 727 -30.40 30.22 14.42
C THR A 727 -30.12 28.77 14.03
N LYS A 728 -31.02 27.85 14.42
CA LYS A 728 -31.04 26.49 13.89
C LYS A 728 -31.48 26.52 12.43
N VAL A 729 -30.65 25.96 11.55
CA VAL A 729 -30.82 25.96 10.08
C VAL A 729 -30.62 24.56 9.51
N THR A 730 -31.10 24.32 8.30
CA THR A 730 -30.77 23.13 7.50
C THR A 730 -30.22 23.55 6.13
N VAL A 731 -29.06 23.02 5.74
CA VAL A 731 -28.42 23.23 4.42
C VAL A 731 -28.16 21.90 3.72
N GLU A 732 -27.88 21.93 2.42
CA GLU A 732 -27.52 20.75 1.63
C GLU A 732 -26.47 21.13 0.56
N GLY A 733 -25.35 20.41 0.49
CA GLY A 733 -24.23 20.75 -0.40
C GLY A 733 -23.18 19.64 -0.49
N VAL A 734 -22.05 19.94 -1.14
CA VAL A 734 -20.92 19.01 -1.32
C VAL A 734 -19.77 19.39 -0.39
N ILE A 735 -19.19 18.40 0.31
CA ILE A 735 -17.99 18.61 1.13
C ILE A 735 -16.81 18.96 0.21
N THR A 736 -16.14 20.09 0.43
CA THR A 736 -15.04 20.60 -0.42
C THR A 736 -13.65 20.46 0.18
N SER A 737 -13.53 20.16 1.48
CA SER A 737 -12.27 19.86 2.16
C SER A 737 -12.39 18.57 2.94
N GLU A 738 -11.34 17.75 2.93
CA GLU A 738 -11.32 16.51 3.72
C GLU A 738 -11.48 16.80 5.22
N PRO A 739 -12.34 16.08 5.97
CA PRO A 739 -12.57 16.37 7.39
C PRO A 739 -11.29 16.34 8.24
N GLY A 740 -11.11 17.37 9.06
CA GLY A 740 -10.00 17.46 10.01
C GLY A 740 -8.74 18.15 9.49
N VAL A 741 -8.57 18.37 8.17
CA VAL A 741 -7.41 19.12 7.61
C VAL A 741 -7.30 20.54 8.17
N PHE A 742 -8.39 21.09 8.71
CA PHE A 742 -8.43 22.41 9.36
C PHE A 742 -8.75 22.38 10.86
N GLY A 743 -9.15 21.24 11.44
CA GLY A 743 -9.43 21.10 12.88
C GLY A 743 -10.50 20.05 13.20
N GLY A 744 -10.27 19.22 14.23
CA GLY A 744 -11.24 18.22 14.69
C GLY A 744 -11.62 17.23 13.57
N GLN A 745 -12.92 17.14 13.27
CA GLN A 745 -13.44 16.56 12.03
C GLN A 745 -14.19 17.62 11.21
N GLY A 746 -13.88 18.91 11.40
CA GLY A 746 -14.54 19.99 10.68
C GLY A 746 -14.15 20.06 9.20
N PHE A 747 -15.07 20.52 8.37
CA PHE A 747 -14.94 20.57 6.91
C PHE A 747 -15.76 21.72 6.31
N TYR A 748 -15.45 22.11 5.08
CA TYR A 748 -16.26 23.02 4.29
C TYR A 748 -17.33 22.28 3.48
N VAL A 749 -18.51 22.89 3.37
CA VAL A 749 -19.59 22.48 2.46
C VAL A 749 -19.90 23.63 1.52
N GLN A 750 -20.09 23.32 0.23
CA GLN A 750 -20.43 24.29 -0.80
C GLN A 750 -21.64 23.82 -1.63
N ASP A 751 -22.54 24.76 -1.94
CA ASP A 751 -23.61 24.59 -2.92
C ASP A 751 -23.38 25.53 -4.12
N GLU A 752 -24.35 25.66 -5.02
CA GLU A 752 -24.22 26.57 -6.19
C GLU A 752 -24.14 28.06 -5.78
N THR A 753 -24.63 28.40 -4.58
CA THR A 753 -24.80 29.77 -4.08
C THR A 753 -23.60 30.26 -3.27
N ALA A 754 -23.10 29.47 -2.32
CA ALA A 754 -22.05 29.84 -1.38
C ALA A 754 -21.40 28.62 -0.73
N GLY A 755 -20.38 28.85 0.10
CA GLY A 755 -19.82 27.84 1.00
C GLY A 755 -19.86 28.26 2.47
N ILE A 756 -19.77 27.28 3.36
CA ILE A 756 -19.81 27.46 4.81
C ILE A 756 -18.93 26.41 5.49
N TYR A 757 -18.28 26.78 6.59
CA TYR A 757 -17.55 25.81 7.40
C TYR A 757 -18.51 25.04 8.32
N VAL A 758 -18.18 23.81 8.67
CA VAL A 758 -18.96 22.95 9.55
C VAL A 758 -18.02 22.45 10.64
N PHE A 759 -18.25 22.89 11.88
CA PHE A 759 -17.51 22.46 13.06
C PHE A 759 -18.22 21.25 13.70
N GLN A 760 -17.60 20.08 13.57
CA GLN A 760 -18.19 18.81 14.00
C GLN A 760 -17.12 17.74 14.30
N THR A 761 -17.53 16.62 14.90
CA THR A 761 -16.63 15.58 15.43
C THR A 761 -16.94 14.15 14.95
N ALA A 762 -17.98 13.92 14.16
CA ALA A 762 -18.30 12.61 13.60
C ALA A 762 -17.39 12.26 12.41
N SER A 763 -17.03 10.98 12.31
CA SER A 763 -16.21 10.42 11.23
C SER A 763 -17.07 9.81 10.10
N GLY A 764 -16.42 9.34 9.03
CA GLY A 764 -17.09 8.66 7.89
C GLY A 764 -17.56 9.59 6.76
N TYR A 765 -17.14 10.86 6.80
CA TYR A 765 -17.36 11.85 5.74
C TYR A 765 -16.05 12.12 5.00
N HIS A 766 -16.15 12.43 3.71
CA HIS A 766 -15.01 12.70 2.82
C HIS A 766 -15.31 13.83 1.85
N ALA A 767 -14.28 14.46 1.29
CA ALA A 767 -14.43 15.42 0.21
C ALA A 767 -15.15 14.79 -1.00
N GLY A 768 -16.14 15.49 -1.56
CA GLY A 768 -17.05 14.97 -2.59
C GLY A 768 -18.34 14.32 -2.06
N ASP A 769 -18.48 14.11 -0.75
CA ASP A 769 -19.76 13.68 -0.19
C ASP A 769 -20.82 14.78 -0.32
N ARG A 770 -22.02 14.40 -0.76
CA ARG A 770 -23.19 15.27 -0.77
C ARG A 770 -23.95 15.08 0.53
N VAL A 771 -24.01 16.11 1.38
CA VAL A 771 -24.56 16.04 2.74
C VAL A 771 -25.71 17.04 2.94
N ARG A 772 -26.69 16.65 3.74
CA ARG A 772 -27.68 17.55 4.34
C ARG A 772 -27.32 17.71 5.83
N ILE A 773 -27.24 18.95 6.30
CA ILE A 773 -26.82 19.27 7.67
C ILE A 773 -27.87 20.15 8.32
N SER A 774 -28.33 19.77 9.51
CA SER A 774 -29.12 20.63 10.40
C SER A 774 -28.28 20.96 11.63
N ALA A 775 -28.03 22.24 11.87
CA ALA A 775 -27.04 22.73 12.84
C ALA A 775 -27.39 24.15 13.31
N GLU A 776 -26.64 24.67 14.28
CA GLU A 776 -26.71 26.06 14.73
C GLU A 776 -25.77 26.92 13.88
N LYS A 777 -26.28 27.99 13.26
CA LYS A 777 -25.43 28.96 12.55
C LYS A 777 -24.73 29.86 13.58
N THR A 778 -23.42 30.02 13.42
CA THR A 778 -22.59 30.88 14.29
C THR A 778 -21.48 31.58 13.47
N VAL A 779 -20.66 32.38 14.15
CA VAL A 779 -19.45 33.01 13.60
C VAL A 779 -18.29 32.84 14.57
N TYR A 780 -17.25 32.11 14.17
CA TYR A 780 -16.09 31.83 15.02
C TYR A 780 -14.78 32.34 14.39
N ASN A 781 -14.03 33.17 15.12
CA ASN A 781 -12.87 33.92 14.60
C ASN A 781 -13.18 34.73 13.31
N GLY A 782 -14.45 35.05 13.05
CA GLY A 782 -14.94 35.69 11.83
C GLY A 782 -15.41 34.73 10.74
N GLU A 783 -15.10 33.43 10.85
CA GLU A 783 -15.58 32.43 9.89
C GLU A 783 -17.05 32.15 10.11
N VAL A 784 -17.88 32.27 9.07
CA VAL A 784 -19.29 31.87 9.14
C VAL A 784 -19.36 30.35 9.08
N GLU A 785 -19.90 29.75 10.13
CA GLU A 785 -19.87 28.30 10.31
C GLU A 785 -21.18 27.73 10.87
N LEU A 786 -21.30 26.41 10.79
CA LEU A 786 -22.33 25.60 11.42
C LEU A 786 -21.71 24.80 12.56
N GLU A 787 -22.25 24.96 13.77
CA GLU A 787 -21.80 24.28 14.99
C GLU A 787 -22.94 23.42 15.56
N ASN A 788 -22.63 22.55 16.52
CA ASN A 788 -23.60 21.75 17.28
C ASN A 788 -24.61 21.02 16.38
N PRO A 789 -24.14 20.16 15.46
CA PRO A 789 -25.00 19.49 14.49
C PRO A 789 -26.08 18.63 15.16
N ILE A 790 -27.32 18.92 14.81
CA ILE A 790 -28.53 18.17 15.18
C ILE A 790 -28.70 16.95 14.26
N LEU A 791 -28.29 17.12 13.00
CA LEU A 791 -28.41 16.13 11.93
C LEU A 791 -27.26 16.30 10.94
N ILE A 792 -26.60 15.21 10.56
CA ILE A 792 -25.77 15.15 9.35
C ILE A 792 -26.21 13.90 8.58
N GLU A 793 -26.72 14.07 7.36
CA GLU A 793 -27.26 13.00 6.53
C GLU A 793 -26.48 12.93 5.20
N LYS A 794 -25.77 11.82 4.96
CA LYS A 794 -25.05 11.57 3.70
C LYS A 794 -26.06 11.17 2.61
N LYS A 795 -26.24 12.03 1.62
CA LYS A 795 -27.19 11.87 0.49
C LYS A 795 -26.59 11.16 -0.72
N GLY A 796 -25.28 10.94 -0.73
CA GLY A 796 -24.53 10.30 -1.83
C GLY A 796 -23.17 10.96 -2.04
N MET A 797 -22.59 10.78 -3.23
CA MET A 797 -21.38 11.46 -3.69
C MET A 797 -21.69 12.39 -4.87
N ALA A 798 -20.89 13.43 -5.04
CA ALA A 798 -20.94 14.38 -6.14
C ALA A 798 -19.50 14.82 -6.52
N PRO A 799 -19.24 15.28 -7.75
CA PRO A 799 -17.95 15.86 -8.09
C PRO A 799 -17.70 17.12 -7.25
N LEU A 800 -16.43 17.39 -6.92
CA LEU A 800 -16.04 18.64 -6.26
C LEU A 800 -16.45 19.84 -7.14
N PRO A 801 -16.90 20.96 -6.55
CA PRO A 801 -17.17 22.18 -7.30
C PRO A 801 -15.91 22.67 -8.02
N ASN A 802 -16.03 23.03 -9.30
CA ASN A 802 -14.94 23.66 -10.03
C ASN A 802 -14.54 24.98 -9.34
N PRO A 803 -13.24 25.27 -9.17
CA PRO A 803 -12.81 26.52 -8.58
C PRO A 803 -13.16 27.70 -9.49
N ILE A 804 -13.52 28.83 -8.87
CA ILE A 804 -13.84 30.08 -9.59
C ILE A 804 -12.62 30.99 -9.56
N ILE A 805 -12.17 31.50 -10.71
CA ILE A 805 -11.08 32.48 -10.78
C ILE A 805 -11.54 33.79 -10.11
N GLN A 806 -10.72 34.35 -9.21
CA GLN A 806 -11.04 35.55 -8.44
C GLN A 806 -9.93 36.59 -8.40
N SER A 807 -10.31 37.84 -8.14
CA SER A 807 -9.37 38.96 -7.97
C SER A 807 -8.63 38.90 -6.62
N GLY A 808 -9.25 38.36 -5.57
CA GLY A 808 -8.67 38.22 -4.23
C GLY A 808 -9.51 37.31 -3.33
N VAL A 809 -9.28 37.37 -2.01
CA VAL A 809 -10.05 36.65 -0.99
C VAL A 809 -10.82 37.69 -0.16
N ASP A 810 -12.13 37.53 -0.02
CA ASP A 810 -13.00 38.52 0.64
C ASP A 810 -14.32 37.90 1.17
N GLU A 811 -15.18 38.74 1.75
CA GLU A 811 -16.45 38.32 2.37
C GLU A 811 -17.43 37.64 1.40
N THR A 812 -17.33 37.95 0.10
CA THR A 812 -18.26 37.47 -0.93
C THR A 812 -17.91 36.08 -1.43
N ASN A 813 -16.64 35.67 -1.29
CA ASN A 813 -16.15 34.36 -1.71
C ASN A 813 -15.80 33.41 -0.56
N GLN A 814 -15.83 33.87 0.71
CA GLN A 814 -15.64 33.04 1.90
C GLN A 814 -16.45 31.72 1.86
N GLY A 815 -15.78 30.62 2.21
CA GLY A 815 -16.26 29.24 2.18
C GLY A 815 -16.18 28.56 0.81
N ARG A 816 -15.88 29.28 -0.27
CA ARG A 816 -15.87 28.73 -1.64
C ARG A 816 -14.46 28.33 -2.10
N LEU A 817 -14.39 27.33 -2.96
CA LEU A 817 -13.18 26.99 -3.71
C LEU A 817 -12.94 28.01 -4.84
N ILE A 818 -11.78 28.67 -4.83
CA ILE A 818 -11.40 29.71 -5.79
C ILE A 818 -9.94 29.56 -6.26
N THR A 819 -9.61 30.19 -7.38
CA THR A 819 -8.23 30.27 -7.91
C THR A 819 -7.78 31.72 -8.02
N LEU A 820 -6.59 32.01 -7.50
CA LEU A 820 -5.85 33.27 -7.73
C LEU A 820 -4.79 33.01 -8.79
N GLU A 821 -4.98 33.56 -9.99
CA GLU A 821 -4.04 33.41 -11.09
C GLU A 821 -2.89 34.42 -11.04
N ASN A 822 -1.73 33.99 -11.55
CA ASN A 822 -0.57 34.84 -11.84
C ASN A 822 -0.10 35.69 -10.63
N VAL A 823 0.05 35.04 -9.48
CA VAL A 823 0.51 35.65 -8.22
C VAL A 823 1.96 35.27 -7.93
N ALA A 824 2.79 36.23 -7.53
CA ALA A 824 4.14 35.99 -7.08
C ALA A 824 4.15 35.63 -5.58
N ILE A 825 4.87 34.58 -5.21
CA ILE A 825 5.06 34.17 -3.81
C ILE A 825 6.03 35.13 -3.12
N GLN A 826 5.58 35.79 -2.05
CA GLN A 826 6.41 36.67 -1.21
C GLN A 826 6.21 36.36 0.28
N ASN A 827 7.15 36.78 1.12
CA ASN A 827 7.04 36.69 2.59
C ASN A 827 6.67 35.28 3.12
N LEU A 828 7.29 34.24 2.57
CA LEU A 828 7.10 32.86 3.01
C LEU A 828 7.62 32.68 4.45
N VAL A 829 6.73 32.37 5.39
CA VAL A 829 7.03 32.25 6.83
C VAL A 829 6.34 31.03 7.44
N SER A 830 6.97 30.41 8.44
CA SER A 830 6.36 29.32 9.21
C SER A 830 5.20 29.86 10.08
N ALA A 831 4.16 29.05 10.26
CA ALA A 831 2.95 29.41 10.99
C ALA A 831 2.58 28.33 12.04
N SER A 832 1.70 28.68 12.97
CA SER A 832 1.13 27.72 13.94
C SER A 832 -0.16 27.11 13.38
N PRO A 833 -0.48 25.81 13.62
CA PRO A 833 0.33 24.81 14.34
C PRO A 833 1.55 24.36 13.55
N ALA A 834 2.52 23.74 14.24
CA ALA A 834 3.79 23.29 13.65
C ALA A 834 3.59 22.50 12.35
N GLY A 835 4.47 22.75 11.36
CA GLY A 835 4.35 22.24 9.99
C GLY A 835 3.50 23.12 9.06
N SER A 836 2.67 24.03 9.59
CA SER A 836 1.95 25.03 8.78
C SER A 836 2.86 26.18 8.35
N PHE A 837 2.51 26.84 7.25
CA PHE A 837 3.22 28.03 6.77
C PHE A 837 2.31 28.95 5.94
N GLU A 838 2.72 30.20 5.80
CA GLU A 838 1.96 31.27 5.16
C GLU A 838 2.84 32.05 4.18
N PHE A 839 2.24 32.56 3.11
CA PHE A 839 2.89 33.48 2.17
C PHE A 839 1.91 34.53 1.63
N ASP A 840 2.44 35.62 1.07
CA ASP A 840 1.68 36.61 0.31
C ASP A 840 1.64 36.22 -1.17
N ALA A 841 0.45 35.99 -1.70
CA ALA A 841 0.20 35.86 -3.13
C ALA A 841 0.02 37.26 -3.74
N VAL A 842 1.08 37.81 -4.34
CA VAL A 842 1.14 39.21 -4.80
C VAL A 842 0.93 39.33 -6.31
N LYS A 843 -0.08 40.08 -6.74
CA LYS A 843 -0.37 40.34 -8.16
C LYS A 843 0.52 41.44 -8.75
N ALA A 844 0.54 41.53 -10.07
CA ALA A 844 1.34 42.52 -10.80
C ALA A 844 0.92 43.98 -10.54
N ASP A 845 -0.30 44.22 -10.07
CA ASP A 845 -0.80 45.54 -9.64
C ASP A 845 -0.46 45.89 -8.18
N GLY A 846 0.21 44.99 -7.46
CA GLY A 846 0.58 45.15 -6.05
C GLY A 846 -0.52 44.75 -5.06
N SER A 847 -1.70 44.31 -5.51
CA SER A 847 -2.68 43.68 -4.63
C SER A 847 -2.17 42.32 -4.13
N SER A 848 -2.52 41.93 -2.91
CA SER A 848 -2.11 40.64 -2.35
C SER A 848 -3.21 39.97 -1.55
N ALA A 849 -3.14 38.64 -1.47
CA ALA A 849 -3.92 37.83 -0.55
C ALA A 849 -2.97 36.96 0.29
N LYS A 850 -3.32 36.71 1.56
CA LYS A 850 -2.62 35.69 2.35
C LYS A 850 -2.98 34.31 1.82
N VAL A 851 -2.00 33.45 1.68
CA VAL A 851 -2.17 32.02 1.44
C VAL A 851 -1.66 31.29 2.66
N ARG A 852 -2.48 30.42 3.23
CA ARG A 852 -2.16 29.61 4.40
C ARG A 852 -2.22 28.14 4.05
N ILE A 853 -1.06 27.48 4.11
CA ILE A 853 -0.93 26.04 3.96
C ILE A 853 -0.86 25.43 5.37
N ASP A 854 -1.83 24.59 5.70
CA ASP A 854 -1.94 23.95 7.00
C ASP A 854 -1.13 22.65 7.02
N GLY A 855 -0.33 22.41 8.06
CA GLY A 855 0.58 21.26 8.12
C GLY A 855 -0.13 19.90 7.99
N ARG A 856 -1.43 19.85 8.34
CA ARG A 856 -2.29 18.65 8.18
C ARG A 856 -2.63 18.29 6.73
N THR A 857 -2.31 19.15 5.77
CA THR A 857 -2.38 18.83 4.32
C THR A 857 -1.21 17.93 3.87
N GLY A 858 -0.21 17.69 4.73
CA GLY A 858 1.00 16.94 4.39
C GLY A 858 2.02 17.72 3.55
N ILE A 859 1.72 18.96 3.16
CA ILE A 859 2.62 19.80 2.38
C ILE A 859 3.74 20.32 3.32
N SER A 860 4.97 19.87 3.10
CA SER A 860 6.13 20.39 3.83
C SER A 860 6.55 21.78 3.33
N GLN A 861 6.86 22.71 4.25
CA GLN A 861 7.41 24.02 3.92
C GLN A 861 8.75 23.92 3.16
N SER A 862 9.60 22.93 3.47
CA SER A 862 10.89 22.76 2.78
C SER A 862 10.67 22.38 1.30
N ALA A 863 9.90 21.33 1.06
CA ALA A 863 9.54 20.87 -0.29
C ALA A 863 8.79 21.96 -1.08
N PHE A 864 7.90 22.70 -0.42
CA PHE A 864 7.23 23.85 -1.05
C PHE A 864 8.22 24.95 -1.43
N SER A 865 9.18 25.30 -0.56
CA SER A 865 10.17 26.34 -0.84
C SER A 865 11.20 25.96 -1.91
N GLU A 866 11.45 24.65 -2.08
CA GLU A 866 12.32 24.09 -3.13
C GLU A 866 11.63 24.10 -4.50
N ALA A 867 10.35 23.68 -4.55
CA ALA A 867 9.54 23.74 -5.77
C ALA A 867 9.17 25.18 -6.17
N TYR A 868 8.85 26.02 -5.17
CA TYR A 868 8.35 27.38 -5.35
C TYR A 868 9.15 28.42 -4.53
N PRO A 869 10.38 28.76 -4.96
CA PRO A 869 11.16 29.82 -4.33
C PRO A 869 10.42 31.17 -4.27
N THR A 870 10.81 32.04 -3.33
CA THR A 870 10.25 33.40 -3.24
C THR A 870 10.51 34.18 -4.54
N GLY A 871 9.47 34.80 -5.09
CA GLY A 871 9.45 35.46 -6.39
C GLY A 871 8.81 34.62 -7.51
N THR A 872 8.72 33.29 -7.36
CA THR A 872 8.06 32.42 -8.34
C THR A 872 6.60 32.81 -8.53
N ARG A 873 6.16 32.89 -9.78
CA ARG A 873 4.76 33.18 -10.14
C ARG A 873 3.99 31.87 -10.29
N VAL A 874 2.80 31.82 -9.68
CA VAL A 874 1.97 30.62 -9.59
C VAL A 874 0.49 30.96 -9.80
N ASN A 875 -0.29 29.95 -10.16
CA ASN A 875 -1.73 29.91 -9.93
C ASN A 875 -1.98 29.13 -8.63
N VAL A 876 -2.77 29.70 -7.71
CA VAL A 876 -3.05 29.11 -6.39
C VAL A 876 -4.54 28.87 -6.25
N THR A 877 -4.93 27.62 -6.02
CA THR A 877 -6.31 27.20 -5.78
C THR A 877 -6.52 26.86 -4.31
N GLY A 878 -7.66 27.22 -3.73
CA GLY A 878 -7.94 26.88 -2.35
C GLY A 878 -9.30 27.37 -1.88
N ILE A 879 -9.62 27.08 -0.63
CA ILE A 879 -10.84 27.58 0.00
C ILE A 879 -10.58 28.98 0.53
N ALA A 880 -11.38 29.95 0.10
CA ALA A 880 -11.42 31.27 0.67
C ALA A 880 -11.96 31.21 2.11
N ALA A 881 -11.22 31.74 3.08
CA ALA A 881 -11.59 31.72 4.49
C ALA A 881 -11.18 33.04 5.16
N ILE A 882 -11.66 33.27 6.38
CA ILE A 882 -11.15 34.32 7.26
C ILE A 882 -10.65 33.69 8.57
N PHE A 883 -9.65 34.30 9.19
CA PHE A 883 -9.24 33.96 10.55
C PHE A 883 -8.82 35.22 11.31
N LYS A 884 -9.52 35.50 12.42
CA LYS A 884 -9.31 36.66 13.28
C LYS A 884 -9.27 37.99 12.51
N GLY A 885 -10.15 38.11 11.50
CA GLY A 885 -10.28 39.30 10.64
C GLY A 885 -9.35 39.32 9.42
N VAL A 886 -8.49 38.33 9.21
CA VAL A 886 -7.61 38.24 8.03
C VAL A 886 -8.19 37.26 7.01
N TYR A 887 -8.49 37.75 5.80
CA TYR A 887 -8.87 36.89 4.67
C TYR A 887 -7.65 36.16 4.11
N GLN A 888 -7.83 34.85 3.87
CA GLN A 888 -6.77 33.94 3.46
C GLN A 888 -7.30 32.83 2.55
N LEU A 889 -6.49 32.44 1.57
CA LEU A 889 -6.73 31.26 0.74
C LEU A 889 -6.08 30.04 1.38
N LYS A 890 -6.80 28.92 1.43
CA LYS A 890 -6.33 27.67 2.04
C LYS A 890 -6.27 26.55 0.98
N PRO A 891 -5.10 26.30 0.35
CA PRO A 891 -4.89 25.15 -0.53
C PRO A 891 -5.11 23.82 0.21
N LEU A 892 -5.48 22.78 -0.54
CA LEU A 892 -5.80 21.46 0.01
C LEU A 892 -4.72 20.39 -0.30
N SER A 893 -3.96 20.59 -1.38
CA SER A 893 -2.86 19.72 -1.82
C SER A 893 -1.74 20.56 -2.46
N LEU A 894 -0.59 19.95 -2.77
CA LEU A 894 0.48 20.65 -3.49
C LEU A 894 0.06 21.00 -4.93
N ASP A 895 -0.72 20.13 -5.58
CA ASP A 895 -1.24 20.31 -6.95
C ASP A 895 -2.18 21.53 -7.10
N HIS A 896 -2.67 22.07 -5.98
CA HIS A 896 -3.39 23.34 -5.98
C HIS A 896 -2.49 24.55 -6.23
N VAL A 897 -1.17 24.39 -6.17
CA VAL A 897 -0.18 25.40 -6.55
C VAL A 897 0.52 24.91 -7.79
N VAL A 898 0.41 25.68 -8.87
CA VAL A 898 0.99 25.35 -10.19
C VAL A 898 1.79 26.56 -10.66
N HIS A 899 2.96 26.35 -11.28
CA HIS A 899 3.72 27.42 -11.93
C HIS A 899 2.83 28.21 -12.91
N PHE A 900 2.86 29.54 -12.84
CA PHE A 900 2.23 30.37 -13.86
C PHE A 900 3.19 30.49 -15.03
N ASP A 901 2.96 29.68 -16.05
CA ASP A 901 3.77 29.62 -17.26
C ASP A 901 2.86 29.44 -18.48
N ASN A 902 3.19 30.16 -19.55
CA ASN A 902 2.47 30.18 -20.82
C ASN A 902 3.41 30.11 -22.04
N ALA A 903 4.69 29.82 -21.83
CA ALA A 903 5.66 29.61 -22.88
C ALA A 903 5.92 28.11 -23.03
N ALA A 904 5.89 27.59 -24.24
CA ALA A 904 6.31 26.21 -24.47
C ALA A 904 7.86 26.11 -24.45
N PRO A 905 8.43 24.98 -23.97
CA PRO A 905 9.87 24.74 -24.04
C PRO A 905 10.46 24.82 -25.45
N VAL A 906 11.77 25.01 -25.53
CA VAL A 906 12.52 25.01 -26.79
C VAL A 906 13.50 23.84 -26.81
N THR A 907 13.22 22.83 -27.65
CA THR A 907 14.12 21.71 -27.88
C THR A 907 15.05 21.94 -29.08
N ARG A 908 16.29 21.49 -28.96
CA ARG A 908 17.26 21.39 -30.05
C ARG A 908 17.82 19.97 -30.18
N ALA A 909 17.94 19.53 -31.44
CA ALA A 909 18.65 18.32 -31.82
C ALA A 909 20.18 18.51 -31.81
N GLU A 910 20.88 17.61 -31.15
CA GLU A 910 22.32 17.40 -31.29
C GLU A 910 22.57 16.05 -31.97
N HIS A 911 23.59 15.93 -32.83
CA HIS A 911 23.92 14.66 -33.48
C HIS A 911 25.38 14.59 -33.94
N ASN A 912 25.97 13.41 -33.89
CA ASN A 912 27.34 13.16 -34.38
C ASN A 912 27.43 12.96 -35.91
N GLY A 913 26.31 13.02 -36.62
CA GLY A 913 26.20 12.88 -38.08
C GLY A 913 25.96 14.21 -38.81
N LYS A 914 25.52 14.09 -40.07
CA LYS A 914 25.02 15.18 -40.91
C LYS A 914 23.53 15.01 -41.17
N ALA A 915 22.75 16.05 -40.95
CA ALA A 915 21.33 16.09 -41.26
C ALA A 915 21.04 16.57 -42.70
N GLY A 916 19.87 16.20 -43.21
CA GLY A 916 19.32 16.66 -44.48
C GLY A 916 18.69 15.52 -45.30
N GLN A 917 17.56 15.79 -45.96
CA GLN A 917 16.76 14.81 -46.70
C GLN A 917 17.56 13.98 -47.73
N ASN A 918 18.59 14.57 -48.35
CA ASN A 918 19.45 13.92 -49.35
C ASN A 918 20.91 13.80 -48.88
N VAL A 919 21.16 13.87 -47.57
CA VAL A 919 22.48 13.72 -46.96
C VAL A 919 22.54 12.36 -46.24
N TYR A 920 23.59 11.59 -46.51
CA TYR A 920 23.74 10.22 -45.98
C TYR A 920 25.01 10.08 -45.15
N ASN A 921 24.89 9.35 -44.05
CA ASN A 921 25.96 9.10 -43.09
C ASN A 921 26.53 7.69 -43.27
N LYS A 922 27.85 7.61 -43.47
CA LYS A 922 28.61 6.35 -43.64
C LYS A 922 28.89 5.59 -42.34
N ALA A 923 28.31 6.04 -41.24
CA ALA A 923 28.45 5.49 -39.91
C ALA A 923 27.09 5.61 -39.20
N GLN A 924 26.92 4.88 -38.10
CA GLN A 924 25.80 5.06 -37.20
C GLN A 924 25.75 6.51 -36.71
N VAL A 925 24.54 7.07 -36.64
CA VAL A 925 24.30 8.38 -36.04
C VAL A 925 23.63 8.19 -34.67
N THR A 926 24.11 8.94 -33.69
CA THR A 926 23.43 9.14 -32.40
C THR A 926 22.81 10.53 -32.42
N VAL A 927 21.56 10.64 -31.96
CA VAL A 927 20.83 11.90 -31.81
C VAL A 927 20.49 12.10 -30.34
N GLU A 928 20.76 13.30 -29.85
CA GLU A 928 20.55 13.75 -28.47
C GLU A 928 19.67 14.99 -28.49
N TRP A 929 18.95 15.24 -27.39
CA TRP A 929 17.99 16.33 -27.28
C TRP A 929 18.38 17.20 -26.10
N VAL A 930 18.50 18.50 -26.36
CA VAL A 930 18.71 19.52 -25.34
C VAL A 930 17.47 20.40 -25.35
N ALA A 931 16.73 20.40 -24.26
CA ALA A 931 15.51 21.20 -24.11
C ALA A 931 15.69 22.16 -22.94
N GLU A 932 15.33 23.42 -23.18
CA GLU A 932 15.35 24.49 -22.19
C GLU A 932 13.93 25.06 -22.09
N ASP A 933 13.51 25.40 -20.87
CA ASP A 933 12.29 26.14 -20.62
C ASP A 933 12.66 27.53 -20.07
N GLU A 934 12.31 28.56 -20.84
CA GLU A 934 12.46 29.97 -20.44
C GLU A 934 11.21 30.52 -19.74
N GLY A 935 10.09 29.79 -19.75
CA GLY A 935 8.83 30.14 -19.08
C GLY A 935 8.92 30.04 -17.56
N GLY A 936 9.67 29.06 -17.06
CA GLY A 936 10.07 28.94 -15.67
C GLY A 936 9.25 27.94 -14.84
N SER A 937 8.35 27.18 -15.46
CA SER A 937 7.78 25.97 -14.85
C SER A 937 8.75 24.78 -14.87
N GLY A 938 9.73 24.81 -15.78
CA GLY A 938 10.71 23.77 -15.99
C GLY A 938 10.20 22.63 -16.87
N LEU A 939 11.12 21.88 -17.47
CA LEU A 939 10.82 20.75 -18.34
C LEU A 939 10.13 19.60 -17.56
N ASP A 940 9.07 19.02 -18.13
CA ASP A 940 8.48 17.75 -17.69
C ASP A 940 9.07 16.59 -18.51
N TYR A 941 8.92 16.61 -19.83
CA TYR A 941 9.56 15.63 -20.72
C TYR A 941 9.82 16.14 -22.15
N THR A 942 10.81 15.53 -22.80
CA THR A 942 10.98 15.56 -24.26
C THR A 942 10.45 14.25 -24.85
N GLU A 943 9.78 14.32 -26.00
CA GLU A 943 9.36 13.17 -26.77
C GLU A 943 9.72 13.29 -28.26
N TYR A 944 9.85 12.15 -28.92
CA TYR A 944 10.15 12.07 -30.35
C TYR A 944 9.31 10.97 -31.01
N ARG A 945 9.09 11.06 -32.32
CA ARG A 945 8.55 9.98 -33.14
C ARG A 945 9.38 9.78 -34.38
N MET A 946 9.50 8.53 -34.83
CA MET A 946 10.20 8.16 -36.06
C MET A 946 9.21 7.76 -37.14
N ASN A 947 9.38 8.31 -38.35
CA ASN A 947 8.68 7.90 -39.57
C ASN A 947 7.14 7.83 -39.39
N GLU A 948 6.54 8.91 -38.85
CA GLU A 948 5.10 9.02 -38.57
C GLU A 948 4.55 8.01 -37.55
N GLY A 949 5.42 7.39 -36.75
CA GLY A 949 5.06 6.48 -35.65
C GLY A 949 4.41 7.15 -34.43
N ALA A 950 4.26 6.37 -33.35
CA ALA A 950 3.84 6.90 -32.06
C ALA A 950 4.92 7.82 -31.45
N TRP A 951 4.49 8.74 -30.58
CA TRP A 951 5.40 9.52 -29.75
C TRP A 951 5.98 8.63 -28.64
N GLU A 952 7.31 8.70 -28.48
CA GLU A 952 8.11 7.99 -27.49
C GLU A 952 8.83 9.02 -26.61
N ARG A 953 8.72 8.88 -25.28
CA ARG A 953 9.47 9.74 -24.35
C ARG A 953 10.97 9.43 -24.42
N VAL A 954 11.79 10.47 -24.32
CA VAL A 954 13.25 10.37 -24.34
C VAL A 954 13.75 9.82 -23.01
N ALA A 955 14.30 8.60 -23.02
CA ALA A 955 14.97 8.00 -21.87
C ALA A 955 16.50 7.85 -22.07
N ALA A 956 16.98 7.91 -23.31
CA ALA A 956 18.39 7.79 -23.69
C ALA A 956 18.63 8.37 -25.10
N PRO A 957 19.90 8.63 -25.49
CA PRO A 957 20.25 9.04 -26.85
C PRO A 957 19.75 8.07 -27.93
N LEU A 958 19.11 8.60 -28.97
CA LEU A 958 18.53 7.82 -30.07
C LEU A 958 19.64 7.32 -31.00
N GLN A 959 19.84 5.99 -31.03
CA GLN A 959 20.88 5.36 -31.85
C GLN A 959 20.31 4.79 -33.17
N LEU A 960 20.65 5.42 -34.29
CA LEU A 960 20.26 5.00 -35.64
C LEU A 960 21.21 3.89 -36.15
N LYS A 961 21.03 2.68 -35.59
CA LYS A 961 21.90 1.50 -35.79
C LYS A 961 21.73 0.80 -37.13
N ASN A 962 20.66 1.08 -37.87
CA ASN A 962 20.33 0.43 -39.13
C ASN A 962 20.47 1.40 -40.32
N ASP A 963 20.62 0.84 -41.51
CA ASP A 963 20.71 1.61 -42.74
C ASP A 963 19.28 1.93 -43.21
N GLY A 964 19.03 3.19 -43.56
CA GLY A 964 17.70 3.68 -43.90
C GLY A 964 17.59 5.20 -43.86
N LYS A 965 16.38 5.67 -44.13
CA LYS A 965 15.98 7.09 -44.04
C LYS A 965 15.13 7.28 -42.81
N TYR A 966 15.46 8.30 -42.01
CA TYR A 966 14.78 8.61 -40.76
C TYR A 966 14.24 10.03 -40.81
N VAL A 967 12.92 10.15 -40.73
CA VAL A 967 12.22 11.39 -40.37
C VAL A 967 11.96 11.31 -38.88
N ILE A 968 12.58 12.20 -38.12
CA ILE A 968 12.45 12.25 -36.66
C ILE A 968 11.75 13.57 -36.33
N GLU A 969 10.55 13.50 -35.77
CA GLU A 969 9.87 14.66 -35.21
C GLU A 969 10.07 14.65 -33.70
N TYR A 970 10.30 15.81 -33.10
CA TYR A 970 10.58 15.94 -31.66
C TYR A 970 9.94 17.22 -31.10
N ARG A 971 9.58 17.19 -29.82
CA ARG A 971 9.03 18.31 -29.05
C ARG A 971 9.21 18.08 -27.55
N SER A 972 9.09 19.14 -26.77
CA SER A 972 9.04 19.07 -25.31
C SER A 972 7.74 19.61 -24.71
N VAL A 973 7.51 19.24 -23.46
CA VAL A 973 6.39 19.67 -22.61
C VAL A 973 6.96 20.14 -21.28
N ASP A 974 6.47 21.27 -20.77
CA ASP A 974 6.84 21.80 -19.44
C ASP A 974 5.92 21.26 -18.33
N LYS A 975 6.17 21.67 -17.09
CA LYS A 975 5.34 21.29 -15.93
C LYS A 975 4.02 22.06 -15.82
N ALA A 976 3.83 23.13 -16.58
CA ALA A 976 2.55 23.83 -16.70
C ALA A 976 1.63 23.23 -17.78
N GLY A 977 2.13 22.30 -18.60
CA GLY A 977 1.42 21.64 -19.69
C GLY A 977 1.52 22.34 -21.04
N ASN A 978 2.39 23.35 -21.22
CA ASN A 978 2.65 23.96 -22.52
C ASN A 978 3.45 22.99 -23.40
N VAL A 979 2.99 22.80 -24.64
CA VAL A 979 3.55 21.82 -25.59
C VAL A 979 4.22 22.54 -26.75
N GLU A 980 5.49 22.23 -27.01
CA GLU A 980 6.26 22.78 -28.12
C GLU A 980 5.71 22.33 -29.49
N GLU A 981 5.74 23.23 -30.50
CA GLU A 981 5.50 22.85 -31.89
C GLU A 981 6.57 21.85 -32.38
N SER A 982 6.13 20.73 -32.94
CA SER A 982 7.02 19.64 -33.34
C SER A 982 8.02 20.05 -34.43
N LYS A 983 9.30 19.94 -34.12
CA LYS A 983 10.42 20.18 -35.05
C LYS A 983 10.78 18.89 -35.78
N THR A 984 11.21 18.98 -37.05
CA THR A 984 11.60 17.82 -37.86
C THR A 984 13.10 17.78 -38.14
N LEU A 985 13.72 16.62 -37.89
CA LEU A 985 15.10 16.29 -38.22
C LEU A 985 15.13 15.16 -39.26
N TYR A 986 15.92 15.33 -40.31
CA TYR A 986 16.15 14.30 -41.33
C TYR A 986 17.55 13.72 -41.18
N ILE A 987 17.66 12.44 -40.84
CA ILE A 987 18.92 11.70 -40.84
C ILE A 987 18.80 10.52 -41.80
N ASN A 988 19.74 10.34 -42.72
CA ASN A 988 19.88 9.08 -43.46
C ASN A 988 21.19 8.40 -43.07
N VAL A 989 21.14 7.08 -42.87
CA VAL A 989 22.29 6.22 -42.56
C VAL A 989 22.43 5.19 -43.67
N ASP A 990 23.64 5.05 -44.20
CA ASP A 990 23.97 4.09 -45.24
C ASP A 990 25.45 3.69 -45.10
N ARG A 991 25.69 2.44 -44.73
CA ARG A 991 27.02 1.90 -44.39
C ARG A 991 27.40 0.71 -45.25
N LEU A 992 26.50 0.23 -46.11
CA LEU A 992 26.60 -1.05 -46.80
C LEU A 992 26.50 -0.87 -48.32
N GLY A 993 27.10 -1.79 -49.07
CA GLY A 993 26.90 -1.84 -50.52
C GLY A 993 25.55 -2.47 -50.89
N PRO A 994 25.05 -2.25 -52.12
CA PRO A 994 23.77 -2.80 -52.56
C PRO A 994 23.70 -4.31 -52.39
N LYS A 995 22.60 -4.82 -51.84
CA LYS A 995 22.36 -6.25 -51.70
C LYS A 995 22.06 -6.87 -53.06
N VAL A 996 22.88 -7.84 -53.48
CA VAL A 996 22.63 -8.65 -54.68
C VAL A 996 22.05 -10.00 -54.28
N SER A 997 20.93 -10.40 -54.88
CA SER A 997 20.27 -11.69 -54.65
C SER A 997 19.96 -12.38 -55.99
N LEU A 998 19.86 -13.71 -56.01
CA LEU A 998 19.39 -14.50 -57.16
C LEU A 998 18.28 -15.43 -56.69
N ASN A 999 17.10 -15.29 -57.30
CA ASN A 999 15.87 -16.01 -56.96
C ASN A 999 15.39 -16.82 -58.17
N GLY A 1000 15.12 -18.12 -58.00
CA GLY A 1000 14.67 -19.01 -59.08
C GLY A 1000 15.51 -20.28 -59.18
N GLU A 1001 15.28 -21.06 -60.24
CA GLU A 1001 15.99 -22.33 -60.44
C GLU A 1001 17.41 -22.08 -60.96
N LYS A 1002 18.37 -22.86 -60.46
CA LYS A 1002 19.79 -22.77 -60.82
C LYS A 1002 20.23 -23.85 -61.80
N ILE A 1003 19.26 -24.51 -62.45
CA ILE A 1003 19.46 -25.50 -63.49
C ILE A 1003 18.63 -25.03 -64.67
N VAL A 1004 19.19 -25.04 -65.89
CA VAL A 1004 18.48 -24.59 -67.08
C VAL A 1004 18.87 -25.45 -68.29
N MET A 1005 17.87 -25.88 -69.06
CA MET A 1005 18.15 -26.53 -70.35
C MET A 1005 18.80 -25.53 -71.30
N GLN A 1006 19.82 -25.98 -72.03
CA GLN A 1006 20.56 -25.15 -72.97
C GLN A 1006 19.65 -24.53 -74.06
N THR A 1007 18.53 -25.18 -74.37
CA THR A 1007 17.54 -24.76 -75.38
C THR A 1007 16.45 -23.83 -74.83
N ALA A 1008 16.45 -23.52 -73.53
CA ALA A 1008 15.42 -22.67 -72.92
C ALA A 1008 15.44 -21.22 -73.46
N ASP A 1009 14.25 -20.61 -73.58
CA ASP A 1009 14.10 -19.24 -74.08
C ASP A 1009 14.78 -18.18 -73.21
N ASN A 1010 14.91 -18.40 -71.90
CA ASN A 1010 15.65 -17.58 -70.94
C ASN A 1010 16.07 -18.43 -69.73
N VAL A 1011 16.95 -17.87 -68.89
CA VAL A 1011 17.23 -18.44 -67.56
C VAL A 1011 16.01 -18.40 -66.62
N PRO A 1012 15.78 -19.44 -65.80
CA PRO A 1012 14.64 -19.52 -64.87
C PRO A 1012 14.92 -18.85 -63.51
N PHE A 1013 15.78 -17.82 -63.51
CA PHE A 1013 16.13 -17.05 -62.33
C PHE A 1013 16.15 -15.54 -62.60
N THR A 1014 15.95 -14.78 -61.53
CA THR A 1014 16.02 -13.32 -61.49
C THR A 1014 17.06 -12.89 -60.46
N VAL A 1015 18.09 -12.19 -60.92
CA VAL A 1015 18.99 -11.40 -60.09
C VAL A 1015 18.33 -10.07 -59.75
N THR A 1016 18.22 -9.75 -58.46
CA THR A 1016 17.86 -8.42 -57.97
C THR A 1016 19.10 -7.74 -57.37
N VAL A 1017 19.19 -6.43 -57.58
CA VAL A 1017 20.17 -5.54 -56.93
C VAL A 1017 19.35 -4.47 -56.24
N GLU A 1018 19.36 -4.48 -54.92
CA GLU A 1018 18.55 -3.62 -54.06
C GLU A 1018 19.46 -2.87 -53.12
N ASP A 1019 19.29 -1.55 -53.02
CA ASP A 1019 19.88 -0.76 -51.95
C ASP A 1019 18.77 -0.12 -51.11
N ARG A 1020 18.95 -0.09 -49.79
CA ARG A 1020 17.91 0.33 -48.84
C ARG A 1020 17.95 1.81 -48.47
N ALA A 1021 19.02 2.52 -48.79
CA ALA A 1021 19.24 3.87 -48.30
C ALA A 1021 19.58 4.87 -49.42
N SER A 1022 20.81 4.86 -49.95
CA SER A 1022 21.21 5.82 -50.99
C SER A 1022 20.83 5.42 -52.42
N GLY A 1023 20.49 4.16 -52.66
CA GLY A 1023 20.02 3.65 -53.94
C GLY A 1023 21.14 3.11 -54.84
N VAL A 1024 20.75 2.30 -55.83
CA VAL A 1024 21.71 1.62 -56.72
C VAL A 1024 22.14 2.55 -57.86
N LYS A 1025 23.33 3.16 -57.72
CA LYS A 1025 23.96 4.00 -58.76
C LYS A 1025 24.33 3.21 -60.02
N LYS A 1026 24.87 1.99 -59.84
CA LYS A 1026 25.39 1.20 -60.97
C LYS A 1026 25.50 -0.29 -60.65
N SER A 1027 25.07 -1.12 -61.59
CA SER A 1027 25.38 -2.55 -61.63
C SER A 1027 26.14 -2.94 -62.90
N THR A 1028 26.97 -3.97 -62.81
CA THR A 1028 27.62 -4.61 -63.96
C THR A 1028 27.63 -6.13 -63.80
N TYR A 1029 27.35 -6.83 -64.90
CA TYR A 1029 27.10 -8.27 -64.90
C TYR A 1029 28.07 -8.97 -65.84
N TYR A 1030 28.63 -10.10 -65.40
CA TYR A 1030 29.58 -10.90 -66.16
C TYR A 1030 29.22 -12.37 -66.08
N LEU A 1031 28.99 -13.00 -67.24
CA LEU A 1031 28.74 -14.42 -67.41
C LEU A 1031 30.02 -15.09 -67.91
N ASP A 1032 30.62 -15.95 -67.08
CA ASP A 1032 31.93 -16.58 -67.30
C ASP A 1032 33.03 -15.57 -67.69
N GLY A 1033 33.02 -14.41 -67.02
CA GLY A 1033 33.96 -13.31 -67.26
C GLY A 1033 33.64 -12.44 -68.49
N LYS A 1034 32.63 -12.76 -69.29
CA LYS A 1034 32.15 -11.93 -70.40
C LYS A 1034 31.04 -10.99 -69.92
N LYS A 1035 31.16 -9.69 -70.19
CA LYS A 1035 30.16 -8.70 -69.80
C LYS A 1035 28.83 -8.94 -70.53
N ILE A 1036 27.72 -8.96 -69.80
CA ILE A 1036 26.36 -9.02 -70.34
C ILE A 1036 25.57 -7.75 -70.00
N ALA A 1037 24.51 -7.47 -70.75
CA ALA A 1037 23.65 -6.29 -70.54
C ALA A 1037 22.60 -6.52 -69.46
N ASP A 1038 21.97 -7.70 -69.44
CA ASP A 1038 20.88 -8.07 -68.54
C ASP A 1038 21.16 -9.48 -67.96
N PRO A 1039 21.23 -9.66 -66.63
CA PRO A 1039 21.44 -10.96 -65.99
C PRO A 1039 20.20 -11.86 -65.97
N ASN A 1040 19.02 -11.30 -66.28
CA ASN A 1040 17.72 -11.95 -66.16
C ASN A 1040 17.14 -12.35 -67.53
N ARG A 1041 17.74 -11.84 -68.62
CA ARG A 1041 17.23 -12.02 -69.99
C ARG A 1041 18.34 -12.36 -70.97
N PHE A 1042 18.79 -13.62 -70.90
CA PHE A 1042 19.64 -14.22 -71.92
C PHE A 1042 19.25 -15.69 -72.16
N GLN A 1043 19.36 -16.13 -73.42
CA GLN A 1043 19.18 -17.52 -73.82
C GLN A 1043 20.44 -18.34 -73.51
N PRO A 1044 20.35 -19.52 -72.88
CA PRO A 1044 21.52 -20.35 -72.58
C PRO A 1044 22.19 -21.02 -73.80
N TYR A 1045 21.64 -20.92 -75.02
CA TYR A 1045 22.10 -21.70 -76.19
C TYR A 1045 23.59 -21.55 -76.55
N TYR A 1046 24.24 -20.46 -76.11
CA TYR A 1046 25.66 -20.19 -76.37
C TYR A 1046 26.60 -20.60 -75.21
N LEU A 1047 26.05 -21.21 -74.15
CA LEU A 1047 26.76 -21.81 -73.03
C LEU A 1047 26.80 -23.32 -73.24
N SER A 1048 27.95 -23.97 -73.05
CA SER A 1048 28.07 -25.44 -73.09
C SER A 1048 27.53 -26.09 -71.82
N ALA A 1049 26.91 -27.26 -71.89
CA ALA A 1049 26.41 -27.95 -70.71
C ALA A 1049 27.48 -28.16 -69.62
N GLY A 1050 27.16 -27.75 -68.39
CA GLY A 1050 28.09 -27.63 -67.27
C GLY A 1050 27.78 -26.45 -66.35
N LYS A 1051 28.71 -26.15 -65.42
CA LYS A 1051 28.55 -25.08 -64.43
C LYS A 1051 29.06 -23.74 -64.95
N HIS A 1052 28.21 -22.73 -64.89
CA HIS A 1052 28.47 -21.34 -65.28
C HIS A 1052 28.49 -20.42 -64.07
N THR A 1053 29.23 -19.32 -64.18
CA THR A 1053 29.36 -18.31 -63.12
C THR A 1053 28.83 -16.96 -63.58
N LEU A 1054 27.79 -16.49 -62.90
CA LEU A 1054 27.28 -15.12 -63.03
C LEU A 1054 27.88 -14.26 -61.91
N SER A 1055 28.79 -13.36 -62.27
CA SER A 1055 29.37 -12.38 -61.35
C SER A 1055 28.64 -11.04 -61.48
N VAL A 1056 28.28 -10.47 -60.35
CA VAL A 1056 27.55 -9.20 -60.25
C VAL A 1056 28.35 -8.25 -59.39
N THR A 1057 28.71 -7.08 -59.95
CA THR A 1057 29.24 -5.96 -59.17
C THR A 1057 28.17 -4.89 -59.10
N ALA A 1058 27.85 -4.41 -57.91
CA ALA A 1058 26.94 -3.29 -57.68
C ALA A 1058 27.64 -2.19 -56.89
N ALA A 1059 27.24 -0.94 -57.11
CA ALA A 1059 27.65 0.21 -56.33
C ALA A 1059 26.45 1.12 -56.06
N ASP A 1060 26.40 1.68 -54.86
CA ASP A 1060 25.41 2.65 -54.41
C ASP A 1060 25.80 4.09 -54.82
N GLU A 1061 25.01 5.09 -54.44
CA GLU A 1061 25.31 6.49 -54.72
C GLU A 1061 26.55 7.01 -53.95
N LEU A 1062 26.85 6.41 -52.79
CA LEU A 1062 27.96 6.79 -51.88
C LEU A 1062 29.30 6.13 -52.21
N GLY A 1063 29.33 5.18 -53.14
CA GLY A 1063 30.51 4.45 -53.57
C GLY A 1063 30.84 3.17 -52.78
N HIS A 1064 29.96 2.71 -51.88
CA HIS A 1064 30.02 1.34 -51.36
C HIS A 1064 29.78 0.35 -52.49
N LYS A 1065 30.40 -0.84 -52.39
CA LYS A 1065 30.41 -1.82 -53.48
C LYS A 1065 30.11 -3.21 -52.96
N SER A 1066 29.30 -3.94 -53.72
CA SER A 1066 29.03 -5.35 -53.52
C SER A 1066 29.54 -6.15 -54.71
N PHE A 1067 30.16 -7.28 -54.44
CA PHE A 1067 30.60 -8.23 -55.45
C PHE A 1067 30.12 -9.63 -55.08
N VAL A 1068 29.21 -10.19 -55.87
CA VAL A 1068 28.60 -11.50 -55.61
C VAL A 1068 28.76 -12.39 -56.84
N LYS A 1069 29.10 -13.67 -56.61
CA LYS A 1069 29.13 -14.70 -57.64
C LYS A 1069 28.03 -15.72 -57.37
N PHE A 1070 27.21 -15.97 -58.37
CA PHE A 1070 26.28 -17.09 -58.40
C PHE A 1070 26.76 -18.14 -59.38
N THR A 1071 26.50 -19.41 -59.07
CA THR A 1071 26.66 -20.52 -59.99
C THR A 1071 25.30 -21.09 -60.38
N PHE A 1072 25.18 -21.44 -61.65
CA PHE A 1072 24.05 -22.20 -62.20
C PHE A 1072 24.57 -23.26 -63.17
N GLU A 1073 23.79 -24.30 -63.41
CA GLU A 1073 24.15 -25.40 -64.30
C GLU A 1073 23.30 -25.33 -65.58
N VAL A 1074 23.95 -25.35 -66.73
CA VAL A 1074 23.31 -25.55 -68.03
C VAL A 1074 23.31 -27.05 -68.31
N THR A 1075 22.14 -27.60 -68.63
CA THR A 1075 21.97 -29.02 -68.90
C THR A 1075 21.61 -29.26 -70.37
N MET A 1076 22.06 -30.40 -70.89
CA MET A 1076 21.71 -30.91 -72.21
C MET A 1076 21.63 -32.43 -72.13
N ASP A 1077 20.62 -33.00 -72.77
CA ASP A 1077 20.33 -34.43 -72.81
C ASP A 1077 20.18 -34.90 -74.28
N ILE A 1078 19.84 -36.17 -74.49
CA ILE A 1078 19.66 -36.71 -75.85
C ILE A 1078 18.39 -36.19 -76.52
N ASP A 1079 17.35 -35.89 -75.73
CA ASP A 1079 16.00 -35.62 -76.21
C ASP A 1079 15.91 -34.20 -76.80
N HIS A 1080 16.62 -33.22 -76.23
CA HIS A 1080 16.62 -31.81 -76.67
C HIS A 1080 17.80 -31.43 -77.60
N LEU A 1081 18.57 -32.41 -78.11
CA LEU A 1081 19.69 -32.14 -79.02
C LEU A 1081 19.25 -31.57 -80.38
N ASP A 1082 18.05 -31.89 -80.83
CA ASP A 1082 17.49 -31.41 -82.11
C ASP A 1082 17.06 -29.95 -82.02
N GLU A 1083 16.43 -29.55 -80.92
CA GLU A 1083 16.18 -28.14 -80.58
C GLU A 1083 17.47 -27.30 -80.63
N LEU A 1084 18.60 -27.83 -80.12
CA LEU A 1084 19.89 -27.13 -80.18
C LEU A 1084 20.39 -26.97 -81.62
N ILE A 1085 20.18 -27.96 -82.50
CA ILE A 1085 20.51 -27.86 -83.93
C ILE A 1085 19.62 -26.82 -84.63
N ASP A 1086 18.34 -26.73 -84.27
CA ASP A 1086 17.39 -25.79 -84.83
C ASP A 1086 17.68 -24.35 -84.39
N LEU A 1087 17.96 -24.11 -83.11
CA LEU A 1087 18.52 -22.85 -82.60
C LEU A 1087 19.84 -22.50 -83.31
N GLY A 1088 20.69 -23.49 -83.57
CA GLY A 1088 21.92 -23.34 -84.35
C GLY A 1088 21.67 -22.82 -85.77
N MET A 1089 20.57 -23.22 -86.42
CA MET A 1089 20.16 -22.70 -87.73
C MET A 1089 19.56 -21.30 -87.64
N GLU A 1090 18.62 -21.07 -86.73
CA GLU A 1090 17.95 -19.78 -86.53
C GLU A 1090 18.97 -18.66 -86.24
N GLN A 1091 19.90 -18.93 -85.32
CA GLN A 1091 20.97 -18.02 -84.91
C GLN A 1091 22.12 -17.92 -85.94
N LYS A 1092 21.95 -18.52 -87.13
CA LYS A 1092 22.93 -18.54 -88.24
C LYS A 1092 24.32 -19.01 -87.79
N ARG A 1093 24.36 -19.96 -86.85
CA ARG A 1093 25.58 -20.64 -86.37
C ARG A 1093 25.90 -21.85 -87.24
N ILE A 1094 24.88 -22.55 -87.72
CA ILE A 1094 24.98 -23.50 -88.84
C ILE A 1094 24.80 -22.71 -90.14
N LYS A 1095 25.76 -22.84 -91.06
CA LYS A 1095 25.87 -22.01 -92.28
C LYS A 1095 25.12 -22.59 -93.48
N LYS A 1096 24.80 -23.89 -93.45
CA LYS A 1096 24.23 -24.64 -94.59
C LYS A 1096 23.07 -25.52 -94.11
N LYS A 1097 21.92 -25.40 -94.79
CA LYS A 1097 20.72 -26.20 -94.48
C LYS A 1097 20.97 -27.71 -94.56
N GLU A 1098 21.75 -28.15 -95.55
CA GLU A 1098 22.19 -29.55 -95.71
C GLU A 1098 22.90 -30.11 -94.47
N VAL A 1099 23.70 -29.27 -93.79
CA VAL A 1099 24.46 -29.67 -92.60
C VAL A 1099 23.55 -29.77 -91.39
N ALA A 1100 22.56 -28.89 -91.25
CA ALA A 1100 21.53 -29.04 -90.22
C ALA A 1100 20.69 -30.30 -90.44
N SER A 1101 20.22 -30.56 -91.66
CA SER A 1101 19.46 -31.79 -91.97
C SER A 1101 20.28 -33.07 -91.72
N LEU A 1102 21.59 -33.05 -91.98
CA LEU A 1102 22.49 -34.15 -91.60
C LEU A 1102 22.58 -34.32 -90.07
N LEU A 1103 22.74 -33.23 -89.33
CA LEU A 1103 22.84 -33.26 -87.86
C LEU A 1103 21.53 -33.72 -87.22
N GLN A 1104 20.38 -33.16 -87.63
CA GLN A 1104 19.04 -33.61 -87.23
C GLN A 1104 18.85 -35.11 -87.49
N ALA A 1105 19.20 -35.62 -88.68
CA ALA A 1105 19.07 -37.04 -88.98
C ALA A 1105 19.94 -37.93 -88.08
N LYS A 1106 21.10 -37.44 -87.62
CA LYS A 1106 21.98 -38.14 -86.69
C LYS A 1106 21.50 -38.05 -85.24
N VAL A 1107 20.95 -36.92 -84.81
CA VAL A 1107 20.26 -36.76 -83.51
C VAL A 1107 19.03 -37.66 -83.44
N ALA A 1108 18.16 -37.65 -84.46
CA ALA A 1108 16.99 -38.52 -84.53
C ALA A 1108 17.35 -40.02 -84.52
N ALA A 1109 18.54 -40.39 -85.02
CA ALA A 1109 19.05 -41.75 -84.90
C ALA A 1109 19.59 -42.06 -83.49
N LEU A 1110 20.17 -41.08 -82.79
CA LEU A 1110 20.64 -41.17 -81.41
C LEU A 1110 19.48 -41.28 -80.42
N GLN A 1111 18.45 -40.44 -80.52
CA GLN A 1111 17.21 -40.50 -79.74
C GLN A 1111 16.50 -41.87 -79.89
N LYS A 1112 16.54 -42.48 -81.08
CA LYS A 1112 15.91 -43.80 -81.35
C LYS A 1112 16.75 -45.02 -80.90
N ALA A 1113 17.94 -44.83 -80.36
CA ALA A 1113 18.79 -45.92 -79.91
C ALA A 1113 18.25 -46.57 -78.63
N LYS A 1114 18.09 -47.89 -78.63
CA LYS A 1114 17.40 -48.62 -77.55
C LYS A 1114 18.32 -49.12 -76.44
N THR A 1115 19.64 -49.06 -76.65
CA THR A 1115 20.63 -49.51 -75.67
C THR A 1115 21.72 -48.45 -75.45
N LYS A 1116 22.29 -48.39 -74.23
CA LYS A 1116 23.44 -47.53 -73.91
C LYS A 1116 24.60 -47.70 -74.91
N LYS A 1117 24.85 -48.93 -75.40
CA LYS A 1117 25.91 -49.21 -76.38
C LYS A 1117 25.63 -48.61 -77.76
N GLU A 1118 24.38 -48.69 -78.23
CA GLU A 1118 23.96 -48.00 -79.47
C GLU A 1118 24.03 -46.48 -79.32
N GLN A 1119 23.56 -45.94 -78.19
CA GLN A 1119 23.64 -44.52 -77.88
C GLN A 1119 25.10 -44.04 -77.92
N GLN A 1120 26.02 -44.74 -77.24
CA GLN A 1120 27.44 -44.37 -77.23
C GLN A 1120 28.09 -44.39 -78.63
N ILE A 1121 27.74 -45.36 -79.48
CA ILE A 1121 28.24 -45.44 -80.87
C ILE A 1121 27.75 -44.22 -81.67
N ARG A 1122 26.45 -43.92 -81.62
CA ARG A 1122 25.84 -42.81 -82.37
C ARG A 1122 26.28 -41.44 -81.84
N LEU A 1123 26.48 -41.32 -80.54
CA LEU A 1123 27.03 -40.12 -79.89
C LEU A 1123 28.47 -39.85 -80.34
N ASN A 1124 29.28 -40.90 -80.48
CA ASN A 1124 30.64 -40.79 -81.03
C ASN A 1124 30.65 -40.46 -82.52
N GLU A 1125 29.72 -41.01 -83.31
CA GLU A 1125 29.53 -40.63 -84.72
C GLU A 1125 29.15 -39.13 -84.86
N LEU A 1126 28.18 -38.67 -84.07
CA LEU A 1126 27.72 -37.28 -84.08
C LEU A 1126 28.84 -36.31 -83.68
N LYS A 1127 29.65 -36.64 -82.67
CA LYS A 1127 30.87 -35.88 -82.30
C LYS A 1127 31.84 -35.70 -83.47
N LEU A 1128 32.14 -36.77 -84.20
CA LEU A 1128 33.05 -36.72 -85.36
C LEU A 1128 32.48 -35.85 -86.49
N ILE A 1129 31.17 -35.92 -86.74
CA ILE A 1129 30.50 -35.09 -87.75
C ILE A 1129 30.54 -33.61 -87.36
N VAL A 1130 30.24 -33.26 -86.11
CA VAL A 1130 30.29 -31.88 -85.60
C VAL A 1130 31.71 -31.30 -85.73
N LEU A 1131 32.76 -32.05 -85.34
CA LEU A 1131 34.14 -31.63 -85.54
C LEU A 1131 34.50 -31.44 -87.02
N ALA A 1132 34.09 -32.36 -87.90
CA ALA A 1132 34.35 -32.27 -89.34
C ALA A 1132 33.63 -31.09 -90.03
N GLN A 1133 32.52 -30.60 -89.47
CA GLN A 1133 31.78 -29.44 -89.97
C GLN A 1133 32.22 -28.11 -89.34
N SER A 1134 33.06 -28.13 -88.30
CA SER A 1134 33.65 -26.95 -87.67
C SER A 1134 34.36 -26.06 -88.70
N GLY A 1135 34.09 -24.75 -88.66
CA GLY A 1135 34.56 -23.76 -89.64
C GLY A 1135 33.92 -23.85 -91.03
N ARG A 1136 33.55 -25.05 -91.49
CA ARG A 1136 33.01 -25.34 -92.83
C ARG A 1136 31.49 -25.14 -92.91
N GLY A 1137 30.74 -26.10 -92.38
CA GLY A 1137 29.28 -26.11 -92.34
C GLY A 1137 28.69 -25.42 -91.11
N MET A 1138 29.49 -25.31 -90.04
CA MET A 1138 29.15 -24.64 -88.79
C MET A 1138 30.18 -23.53 -88.50
N LYS A 1139 29.82 -22.53 -87.69
CA LYS A 1139 30.81 -21.65 -87.05
C LYS A 1139 31.58 -22.46 -86.01
N SER A 1140 32.90 -22.29 -85.95
CA SER A 1140 33.78 -23.13 -85.12
C SER A 1140 33.45 -23.07 -83.63
N GLU A 1141 33.05 -21.89 -83.15
CA GLU A 1141 32.55 -21.64 -81.79
C GLU A 1141 31.33 -22.53 -81.41
N PHE A 1142 30.39 -22.72 -82.34
CA PHE A 1142 29.16 -23.47 -82.10
C PHE A 1142 29.37 -24.98 -82.29
N ALA A 1143 30.24 -25.37 -83.24
CA ALA A 1143 30.69 -26.75 -83.35
C ALA A 1143 31.44 -27.21 -82.08
N LEU A 1144 32.24 -26.33 -81.46
CA LEU A 1144 32.93 -26.64 -80.21
C LEU A 1144 31.94 -26.78 -79.03
N LEU A 1145 30.95 -25.88 -78.94
CA LEU A 1145 29.86 -25.97 -77.96
C LEU A 1145 29.12 -27.30 -78.07
N VAL A 1146 28.53 -27.60 -79.24
CA VAL A 1146 27.77 -28.85 -79.47
C VAL A 1146 28.66 -30.08 -79.20
N TYR A 1147 29.95 -30.03 -79.52
CA TYR A 1147 30.88 -31.11 -79.22
C TYR A 1147 31.08 -31.35 -77.70
N GLU A 1148 31.21 -30.28 -76.90
CA GLU A 1148 31.30 -30.41 -75.44
C GLU A 1148 29.96 -30.84 -74.82
N ASP A 1149 28.81 -30.42 -75.36
CA ASP A 1149 27.49 -30.89 -74.93
C ASP A 1149 27.34 -32.41 -75.14
N LEU A 1150 27.77 -32.90 -76.31
CA LEU A 1150 27.84 -34.34 -76.59
C LEU A 1150 28.84 -35.07 -75.67
N ARG A 1151 29.85 -34.39 -75.12
CA ARG A 1151 30.74 -34.95 -74.08
C ARG A 1151 30.08 -34.94 -72.71
N TYR A 1152 29.29 -33.92 -72.37
CA TYR A 1152 28.47 -33.86 -71.15
C TYR A 1152 27.47 -35.03 -71.13
N ILE A 1153 26.64 -35.17 -72.17
CA ILE A 1153 25.72 -36.30 -72.35
C ILE A 1153 26.45 -37.64 -72.21
N GLY A 1154 27.61 -37.77 -72.85
CA GLY A 1154 28.39 -39.01 -72.82
C GLY A 1154 28.92 -39.40 -71.43
N LYS A 1155 29.13 -38.44 -70.53
CA LYS A 1155 29.50 -38.68 -69.12
C LYS A 1155 28.29 -39.01 -68.24
N GLN A 1156 27.09 -38.57 -68.61
CA GLN A 1156 25.84 -38.94 -67.93
C GLN A 1156 25.33 -40.32 -68.37
N ALA A 1157 25.63 -40.71 -69.63
CA ALA A 1157 25.20 -41.98 -70.20
C ALA A 1157 26.08 -43.18 -69.82
N SER A 1158 27.35 -42.96 -69.44
CA SER A 1158 28.26 -43.98 -68.90
C SER A 1158 27.86 -44.40 -67.49
#